data_AF-A0A2E9R5P7-F1
#
_entry.id   AF-A0A2E9R5P7-F1
#
_cell.length_a   1.000
_cell.length_b   1.000
_cell.length_c   1.000
_cell.angle_alpha   90.00
_cell.angle_beta   90.00
_cell.angle_gamma   90.00
#
_symmetry.space_group_name_H-M   'P 1'
#
loop_
_entity.id
_entity.type
_entity.pdbx_description
1 polymer ?
#
loop_
_entity_poly.entity_id
_entity_poly.type
_entity_poly.pdbx_seq_one_letter_code
_entity_poly.pdbx_strand_id
1 'polypeptide(L)'
;MWLSNPGRFDTFIATFVALALRALCLCETSCAQRTPCQGAQQMSFVPSPHNTRAHLLVMSLAVCAVLFLVPACDCDYGEVRRNAELTLNPSSVVFPLTTVGETSQQTIEFSNKDQVSLEITKIELSKESNAAFTLKSDIPLPLTLEGGEKKTLEVSFAPTSGGGASGELHIYTTASNADNEGRVVLKLRTLLNAPEPVFSCGKALDFGSVEIGKKKTLTCTLKNRGTSLWGITELQFSEGGQQEFFVDATFPIVIQPNAEGATIQVSYSPIDAGKDDVLLKFITKEDGKSNEDEAPVLSLKGKAASATIEVQPEALIFPFTSKGKQTTKSITALSRGEIPLEITGMLIEPGSSPNFSVKQGTTFPISIPVGGSASLPIEYKGGATNLEQGIVTIASNDPDNPKVQVRLFAVADGCDLVVSPRKLTFPTRKTVTVILTNQGNRACTLKRIALEPTSSKDYKMIPGSWPVISLAPNTSLEFFVEYRPSDNNNDKGEITIESDDPDEPTITLTLEAPVKVEACELSPNPFVLNFGRVPIGQAQQKKLSFVNEGLRPCEIKTLSVKHIAPLGLSAFQIVQPPTLPVTVQPNGTFSVELLYAPSKALWYEAQVILDSDDPKRPSMNIKMLGSAGPLCIRAVPDTLDLGKVKANCQSAKQTIAIYNICSLPLDIKKIALTQGTSSEFKITNSKTLPVQLKRGEAVQLEVAYHPTDLTQDSGSITISNSSDTLPLMELPIKGAGIATETQSDQFVQSDTPKVDLLFVIDDSYSMSKHQQNLSKNLQPLLTYAQNKKVDFQIAVTTTSVEDNPSPTQRPGGCFVGTTDKLLTPKTPNLLATFQKRVIVGTKGAAIERGMDAMYRALTAPLLYDPNCNLGFLRKDASLSVIFISDEPDQSINSLTFYNKFYFSLKGATLSKTIQASAITAPWPGGQCPGATSKGLYWTFAKNFGGATESICNTNWNSIVQKLAASTFGLQRQFFLTRPASAASITVTLDGKPLNKSSYTYDAKSNSISFTEANAPKAKQTLKVDYSASCQP
;
A
#
# COMPACT_ATOMS: atom_id res chain seq x y z
N MET A 1 1.17 17.09 -10.95
CA MET A 1 0.88 18.38 -10.29
C MET A 1 1.82 19.41 -10.89
N TRP A 2 1.30 20.43 -11.59
CA TRP A 2 2.03 21.57 -12.19
C TRP A 2 3.07 21.31 -13.30
N LEU A 3 3.33 22.39 -14.08
CA LEU A 3 4.06 22.55 -15.37
C LEU A 3 3.18 22.24 -16.61
N SER A 4 2.87 23.12 -17.58
CA SER A 4 3.59 24.21 -18.31
C SER A 4 4.71 23.69 -19.22
N ASN A 5 4.85 24.04 -20.52
CA ASN A 5 4.22 25.11 -21.33
C ASN A 5 4.05 24.66 -22.84
N PRO A 6 3.92 25.49 -23.92
CA PRO A 6 3.11 25.11 -25.11
C PRO A 6 3.84 24.89 -26.47
N GLY A 7 3.10 24.37 -27.46
CA GLY A 7 3.39 24.35 -28.91
C GLY A 7 2.71 23.14 -29.60
N ARG A 8 1.67 23.29 -30.46
CA ARG A 8 1.71 23.57 -31.93
C ARG A 8 2.76 22.70 -32.67
N PHE A 9 2.41 21.87 -33.67
CA PHE A 9 1.63 22.20 -34.89
C PHE A 9 0.90 20.98 -35.54
N ASP A 10 -0.12 21.29 -36.36
CA ASP A 10 -0.85 20.56 -37.43
C ASP A 10 -0.91 19.02 -37.57
N THR A 11 -2.14 18.52 -37.75
CA THR A 11 -2.64 17.55 -38.79
C THR A 11 -4.13 17.23 -38.48
N PHE A 12 -5.04 16.80 -39.37
CA PHE A 12 -5.27 17.00 -40.82
C PHE A 12 -6.71 16.51 -41.15
N ILE A 13 -7.34 16.97 -42.24
CA ILE A 13 -8.54 16.39 -42.91
C ILE A 13 -9.87 16.26 -42.12
N ALA A 14 -10.82 17.15 -42.46
CA ALA A 14 -12.14 16.83 -43.04
C ALA A 14 -12.74 18.16 -43.57
N THR A 15 -12.77 18.50 -44.86
CA THR A 15 -13.22 17.77 -46.07
C THR A 15 -14.74 17.55 -46.03
N PHE A 16 -15.50 18.62 -46.29
CA PHE A 16 -16.22 18.92 -47.55
C PHE A 16 -17.69 18.40 -47.50
N VAL A 17 -18.75 19.18 -47.77
CA VAL A 17 -19.15 19.84 -49.05
C VAL A 17 -19.56 18.75 -50.07
N ALA A 18 -20.74 18.75 -50.72
CA ALA A 18 -21.53 19.90 -51.20
C ALA A 18 -22.99 19.56 -51.62
N LEU A 19 -23.74 20.61 -52.00
CA LEU A 19 -24.80 20.62 -53.05
C LEU A 19 -26.09 19.79 -52.79
N ALA A 20 -27.20 20.00 -53.52
CA ALA A 20 -27.49 20.99 -54.57
C ALA A 20 -28.98 21.38 -54.60
N LEU A 21 -29.26 22.62 -55.03
CA LEU A 21 -30.34 22.90 -55.98
C LEU A 21 -29.92 24.08 -56.87
N ARG A 22 -29.81 23.83 -58.18
CA ARG A 22 -29.70 24.85 -59.24
C ARG A 22 -31.15 25.28 -59.64
N ALA A 23 -31.42 26.25 -60.50
CA ALA A 23 -30.60 27.03 -61.45
C ALA A 23 -31.30 28.38 -61.78
N LEU A 24 -30.63 29.30 -62.50
CA LEU A 24 -31.01 29.66 -63.88
C LEU A 24 -30.09 30.70 -64.56
N CYS A 25 -29.91 30.48 -65.87
CA CYS A 25 -29.38 31.25 -67.00
C CYS A 25 -28.78 32.70 -66.88
N LEU A 26 -27.49 32.77 -67.28
CA LEU A 26 -26.92 33.46 -68.48
C LEU A 26 -26.74 35.00 -68.61
N CYS A 27 -25.76 35.32 -69.47
CA CYS A 27 -25.43 36.59 -70.17
C CYS A 27 -24.63 37.70 -69.43
N GLU A 28 -23.33 37.72 -69.72
CA GLU A 28 -22.43 38.86 -70.03
C GLU A 28 -22.56 40.19 -69.23
N THR A 29 -21.52 40.68 -68.55
CA THR A 29 -20.40 41.40 -69.21
C THR A 29 -19.18 41.65 -68.28
N SER A 30 -18.15 42.31 -68.84
CA SER A 30 -16.75 42.35 -68.39
C SER A 30 -16.35 43.33 -67.25
N CYS A 31 -15.42 42.84 -66.41
CA CYS A 31 -14.18 43.50 -65.96
C CYS A 31 -14.21 44.81 -65.13
N ALA A 32 -13.69 44.73 -63.89
CA ALA A 32 -13.08 45.84 -63.15
C ALA A 32 -11.92 45.33 -62.26
N GLN A 33 -10.96 46.19 -61.87
CA GLN A 33 -9.70 45.79 -61.23
C GLN A 33 -9.47 46.38 -59.81
N ARG A 34 -8.70 45.63 -59.01
CA ARG A 34 -7.77 46.05 -57.92
C ARG A 34 -8.34 46.65 -56.61
N THR A 35 -8.09 45.86 -55.57
CA THR A 35 -7.78 46.14 -54.16
C THR A 35 -6.72 47.26 -53.90
N PRO A 36 -6.42 47.64 -52.62
CA PRO A 36 -7.16 47.51 -51.34
C PRO A 36 -7.15 48.81 -50.46
N CYS A 37 -7.78 48.80 -49.27
CA CYS A 37 -7.08 49.07 -47.97
C CYS A 37 -7.96 48.87 -46.71
N GLN A 38 -7.32 48.90 -45.53
CA GLN A 38 -7.79 48.37 -44.23
C GLN A 38 -8.59 49.35 -43.35
N GLY A 39 -9.29 48.83 -42.32
CA GLY A 39 -9.91 49.60 -41.21
C GLY A 39 -11.27 49.04 -40.74
N ALA A 40 -11.38 47.89 -40.06
CA ALA A 40 -10.95 47.54 -38.69
C ALA A 40 -11.99 47.83 -37.59
N GLN A 41 -12.47 46.75 -36.92
CA GLN A 41 -13.13 46.71 -35.60
C GLN A 41 -14.50 47.41 -35.41
N GLN A 42 -15.36 47.05 -34.44
CA GLN A 42 -15.74 45.76 -33.82
C GLN A 42 -16.89 46.06 -32.82
N MET A 43 -17.91 45.19 -32.73
CA MET A 43 -18.83 44.87 -31.61
C MET A 43 -20.22 44.54 -32.17
N SER A 44 -20.83 43.36 -31.98
CA SER A 44 -21.02 42.52 -30.79
C SER A 44 -22.17 42.99 -29.88
N PHE A 45 -23.33 42.35 -29.98
CA PHE A 45 -24.19 42.07 -28.82
C PHE A 45 -24.94 40.73 -28.98
N VAL A 46 -25.21 40.10 -27.83
CA VAL A 46 -25.32 38.65 -27.59
C VAL A 46 -25.96 38.48 -26.19
N PRO A 47 -26.80 37.46 -25.88
CA PRO A 47 -27.67 36.62 -26.70
C PRO A 47 -29.03 36.34 -25.97
N SER A 48 -29.55 35.12 -26.10
CA SER A 48 -30.25 34.32 -25.06
C SER A 48 -31.79 34.20 -25.17
N PRO A 49 -32.41 33.01 -24.90
CA PRO A 49 -33.82 32.74 -25.22
C PRO A 49 -34.67 32.28 -24.00
N HIS A 50 -35.99 32.08 -24.20
CA HIS A 50 -36.68 30.78 -24.02
C HIS A 50 -38.23 30.85 -23.95
N ASN A 51 -38.85 29.97 -24.75
CA ASN A 51 -40.04 29.15 -24.45
C ASN A 51 -41.47 29.71 -24.27
N THR A 52 -42.39 28.77 -24.55
CA THR A 52 -43.77 28.61 -24.05
C THR A 52 -44.90 29.53 -24.55
N ARG A 53 -45.63 29.00 -25.54
CA ARG A 53 -47.12 28.93 -25.64
C ARG A 53 -47.93 30.01 -24.91
N ALA A 54 -48.62 30.85 -25.68
CA ALA A 54 -49.98 31.30 -25.37
C ALA A 54 -50.78 31.57 -26.66
N HIS A 55 -52.11 31.59 -26.53
CA HIS A 55 -53.06 31.77 -27.64
C HIS A 55 -53.29 33.25 -28.03
N LEU A 56 -54.02 33.41 -29.14
CA LEU A 56 -55.12 34.38 -29.37
C LEU A 56 -54.84 35.70 -30.14
N LEU A 57 -55.47 35.73 -31.32
CA LEU A 57 -56.32 36.82 -31.88
C LEU A 57 -55.72 38.12 -32.50
N VAL A 58 -56.45 38.55 -33.54
CA VAL A 58 -56.77 39.95 -33.95
C VAL A 58 -55.76 40.78 -34.77
N MET A 59 -56.13 40.94 -36.06
CA MET A 59 -56.13 42.17 -36.89
C MET A 59 -54.81 42.86 -37.33
N SER A 60 -54.82 43.74 -38.33
CA SER A 60 -55.59 43.82 -39.61
C SER A 60 -55.21 45.10 -40.38
N LEU A 61 -55.42 45.11 -41.72
CA LEU A 61 -55.49 46.31 -42.58
C LEU A 61 -54.19 47.16 -42.66
N ALA A 62 -54.00 48.07 -43.62
CA ALA A 62 -54.40 48.11 -45.04
C ALA A 62 -53.79 49.36 -45.73
N VAL A 63 -53.84 49.40 -47.07
CA VAL A 63 -54.02 50.61 -47.90
C VAL A 63 -52.86 51.64 -47.94
N CYS A 64 -52.69 52.51 -48.94
CA CYS A 64 -52.80 52.43 -50.42
C CYS A 64 -52.32 53.78 -51.00
N ALA A 65 -52.08 53.86 -52.33
CA ALA A 65 -52.25 55.10 -53.13
C ALA A 65 -51.20 56.26 -52.90
N VAL A 66 -51.02 57.32 -53.72
CA VAL A 66 -51.51 57.67 -55.08
C VAL A 66 -50.76 58.88 -55.75
N LEU A 67 -50.78 59.01 -57.10
CA LEU A 67 -50.58 60.22 -57.98
C LEU A 67 -49.19 60.96 -57.93
N PHE A 68 -48.81 62.03 -58.69
CA PHE A 68 -49.38 63.06 -59.64
C PHE A 68 -48.17 63.74 -60.44
N LEU A 69 -48.20 64.64 -61.46
CA LEU A 69 -49.07 65.11 -62.59
C LEU A 69 -48.32 66.16 -63.51
N VAL A 70 -48.75 66.41 -64.78
CA VAL A 70 -48.51 67.56 -65.75
C VAL A 70 -47.08 68.00 -66.19
N PRO A 71 -46.86 68.80 -67.29
CA PRO A 71 -47.70 69.27 -68.45
C PRO A 71 -47.06 68.89 -69.85
N ALA A 72 -47.16 69.54 -71.05
CA ALA A 72 -47.67 70.83 -71.60
C ALA A 72 -48.00 70.83 -73.14
N CYS A 73 -48.02 72.03 -73.79
CA CYS A 73 -48.38 72.44 -75.19
C CYS A 73 -47.32 72.15 -76.31
N ASP A 74 -47.52 72.41 -77.63
CA ASP A 74 -48.50 73.25 -78.38
C ASP A 74 -48.83 72.76 -79.84
N CYS A 75 -49.67 73.50 -80.59
CA CYS A 75 -50.41 73.13 -81.84
C CYS A 75 -49.68 73.02 -83.21
N ASP A 76 -50.28 72.25 -84.15
CA ASP A 76 -50.69 72.71 -85.51
C ASP A 76 -51.82 71.79 -86.11
N TYR A 77 -52.44 72.18 -87.24
CA TYR A 77 -53.63 71.55 -87.86
C TYR A 77 -53.34 70.52 -88.98
N GLY A 78 -54.18 69.48 -89.06
CA GLY A 78 -54.26 68.54 -90.20
C GLY A 78 -55.54 67.70 -90.19
N GLU A 79 -56.06 67.31 -91.35
CA GLU A 79 -57.33 66.56 -91.47
C GLU A 79 -57.22 65.11 -90.96
N VAL A 80 -58.08 64.74 -90.01
CA VAL A 80 -58.20 63.35 -89.53
C VAL A 80 -59.41 62.67 -90.19
N ARG A 81 -59.16 61.77 -91.14
CA ARG A 81 -60.14 60.74 -91.52
C ARG A 81 -60.34 59.81 -90.32
N ARG A 82 -61.56 59.72 -89.79
CA ARG A 82 -61.93 58.65 -88.88
C ARG A 82 -62.31 57.42 -89.69
N ASN A 83 -61.54 56.35 -89.54
CA ASN A 83 -61.93 55.02 -89.97
C ASN A 83 -62.58 54.30 -88.78
N ALA A 84 -63.38 53.26 -89.02
CA ALA A 84 -64.06 52.52 -87.95
C ALA A 84 -63.23 51.31 -87.48
N GLU A 85 -63.09 51.12 -86.16
CA GLU A 85 -62.37 49.98 -85.58
C GLU A 85 -63.30 48.92 -84.96
N LEU A 86 -63.09 47.65 -85.32
CA LEU A 86 -63.79 46.50 -84.72
C LEU A 86 -63.05 46.02 -83.47
N THR A 87 -63.59 46.31 -82.28
CA THR A 87 -63.06 45.75 -81.01
C THR A 87 -63.65 44.37 -80.74
N LEU A 88 -62.79 43.41 -80.37
CA LEU A 88 -63.17 42.11 -79.82
C LEU A 88 -62.94 42.04 -78.30
N ASN A 89 -63.86 41.42 -77.58
CA ASN A 89 -63.81 41.26 -76.12
C ASN A 89 -64.27 39.83 -75.72
N PRO A 90 -63.40 38.98 -75.14
CA PRO A 90 -61.97 39.23 -74.89
C PRO A 90 -61.14 39.23 -76.19
N SER A 91 -59.94 39.81 -76.16
CA SER A 91 -59.01 39.87 -77.31
C SER A 91 -58.19 38.60 -77.54
N SER A 92 -58.29 37.60 -76.66
CA SER A 92 -57.98 36.19 -76.93
C SER A 92 -58.78 35.32 -75.97
N VAL A 93 -59.19 34.13 -76.41
CA VAL A 93 -60.02 33.22 -75.61
C VAL A 93 -59.17 32.08 -75.06
N VAL A 94 -59.30 31.84 -73.75
CA VAL A 94 -58.73 30.65 -73.08
C VAL A 94 -59.89 29.81 -72.57
N PHE A 95 -60.06 28.62 -73.14
CA PHE A 95 -61.05 27.67 -72.64
C PHE A 95 -60.57 27.04 -71.33
N PRO A 96 -61.48 26.79 -70.37
CA PRO A 96 -61.14 26.14 -69.11
C PRO A 96 -60.66 24.70 -69.34
N LEU A 97 -59.99 24.14 -68.34
CA LEU A 97 -59.62 22.72 -68.34
C LEU A 97 -60.91 21.89 -68.46
N THR A 98 -61.03 21.13 -69.56
CA THR A 98 -62.25 20.41 -69.95
C THR A 98 -61.90 18.93 -70.08
N THR A 99 -62.64 18.04 -69.42
CA THR A 99 -62.35 16.59 -69.46
C THR A 99 -62.59 16.05 -70.87
N VAL A 100 -61.85 15.01 -71.27
CA VAL A 100 -62.06 14.32 -72.55
C VAL A 100 -63.48 13.76 -72.60
N GLY A 101 -64.24 14.12 -73.63
CA GLY A 101 -65.66 13.79 -73.78
C GLY A 101 -66.66 14.79 -73.19
N GLU A 102 -66.21 15.82 -72.47
CA GLU A 102 -67.05 16.95 -72.03
C GLU A 102 -67.01 18.11 -73.05
N THR A 103 -67.72 19.21 -72.77
CA THR A 103 -67.73 20.41 -73.64
C THR A 103 -67.77 21.67 -72.81
N SER A 104 -66.97 22.67 -73.17
CA SER A 104 -67.01 24.03 -72.59
C SER A 104 -67.29 25.08 -73.66
N GLN A 105 -67.88 26.21 -73.26
CA GLN A 105 -68.33 27.29 -74.14
C GLN A 105 -67.70 28.63 -73.72
N GLN A 106 -67.46 29.51 -74.69
CA GLN A 106 -66.98 30.87 -74.49
C GLN A 106 -67.72 31.84 -75.42
N THR A 107 -68.29 32.89 -74.84
CA THR A 107 -68.96 33.97 -75.57
C THR A 107 -67.97 35.08 -75.90
N ILE A 108 -68.03 35.58 -77.13
CA ILE A 108 -67.16 36.64 -77.65
C ILE A 108 -68.05 37.80 -78.07
N GLU A 109 -67.83 38.98 -77.49
CA GLU A 109 -68.46 40.23 -77.91
C GLU A 109 -67.60 40.90 -78.98
N PHE A 110 -68.21 41.32 -80.09
CA PHE A 110 -67.59 42.18 -81.09
C PHE A 110 -68.40 43.48 -81.24
N SER A 111 -67.68 44.60 -81.36
CA SER A 111 -68.30 45.94 -81.29
C SER A 111 -67.58 46.96 -82.16
N ASN A 112 -68.36 47.83 -82.80
CA ASN A 112 -67.88 49.04 -83.45
C ASN A 112 -67.90 50.16 -82.40
N LYS A 113 -66.76 50.79 -82.12
CA LYS A 113 -66.68 51.87 -81.11
C LYS A 113 -66.72 53.28 -81.69
N ASP A 114 -66.57 53.41 -83.01
CA ASP A 114 -66.53 54.69 -83.69
C ASP A 114 -67.93 55.21 -84.01
N GLN A 115 -68.00 56.33 -84.73
CA GLN A 115 -69.25 56.93 -85.21
C GLN A 115 -69.43 56.75 -86.73
N VAL A 116 -68.69 55.79 -87.30
CA VAL A 116 -68.73 55.40 -88.71
C VAL A 116 -69.06 53.91 -88.75
N SER A 117 -70.01 53.48 -89.57
CA SER A 117 -70.37 52.07 -89.68
C SER A 117 -69.28 51.23 -90.35
N LEU A 118 -69.24 49.95 -89.99
CA LEU A 118 -68.38 48.94 -90.61
C LEU A 118 -69.23 47.76 -91.08
N GLU A 119 -68.84 47.12 -92.18
CA GLU A 119 -69.49 45.89 -92.66
C GLU A 119 -68.72 44.67 -92.16
N ILE A 120 -69.42 43.60 -91.81
CA ILE A 120 -68.87 42.27 -91.54
C ILE A 120 -69.48 41.31 -92.57
N THR A 121 -68.64 40.78 -93.46
CA THR A 121 -69.09 40.00 -94.62
C THR A 121 -69.07 38.50 -94.37
N LYS A 122 -68.19 38.02 -93.47
CA LYS A 122 -68.01 36.59 -93.17
C LYS A 122 -67.42 36.41 -91.76
N ILE A 123 -67.84 35.35 -91.07
CA ILE A 123 -67.22 34.88 -89.82
C ILE A 123 -66.98 33.38 -89.95
N GLU A 124 -65.76 32.91 -89.74
CA GLU A 124 -65.43 31.48 -89.75
C GLU A 124 -64.25 31.12 -88.82
N LEU A 125 -64.14 29.85 -88.43
CA LEU A 125 -62.91 29.33 -87.85
C LEU A 125 -61.88 29.07 -88.96
N SER A 126 -60.62 29.45 -88.73
CA SER A 126 -59.51 29.12 -89.62
C SER A 126 -59.40 27.62 -89.83
N LYS A 127 -59.06 27.20 -91.05
CA LYS A 127 -58.86 25.78 -91.42
C LYS A 127 -57.72 25.09 -90.66
N GLU A 128 -56.86 25.85 -90.01
CA GLU A 128 -55.78 25.36 -89.15
C GLU A 128 -56.20 25.21 -87.67
N SER A 129 -57.46 25.55 -87.35
CA SER A 129 -58.01 25.37 -86.00
C SER A 129 -58.22 23.88 -85.69
N ASN A 130 -57.94 23.49 -84.45
CA ASN A 130 -58.23 22.13 -83.97
C ASN A 130 -59.74 21.84 -84.10
N ALA A 131 -60.10 20.68 -84.67
CA ALA A 131 -61.47 20.28 -84.94
C ALA A 131 -62.37 20.11 -83.69
N ALA A 132 -61.79 20.11 -82.49
CA ALA A 132 -62.53 20.19 -81.23
C ALA A 132 -63.17 21.58 -80.98
N PHE A 133 -62.77 22.63 -81.70
CA PHE A 133 -63.46 23.92 -81.69
C PHE A 133 -64.61 23.97 -82.70
N THR A 134 -65.79 24.39 -82.25
CA THR A 134 -66.93 24.65 -83.14
C THR A 134 -67.52 26.04 -82.89
N LEU A 135 -67.79 26.78 -83.96
CA LEU A 135 -68.42 28.09 -83.94
C LEU A 135 -69.93 27.96 -84.12
N LYS A 136 -70.71 28.61 -83.24
CA LYS A 136 -72.13 28.85 -83.45
C LYS A 136 -72.38 30.34 -83.71
N SER A 137 -72.91 30.65 -84.89
CA SER A 137 -73.24 32.01 -85.31
C SER A 137 -74.61 32.03 -85.99
N ASP A 138 -75.63 32.41 -85.23
CA ASP A 138 -76.99 32.63 -85.72
C ASP A 138 -77.16 34.05 -86.33
N ILE A 139 -76.05 34.73 -86.65
CA ILE A 139 -75.99 36.10 -87.16
C ILE A 139 -76.13 36.10 -88.69
N PRO A 140 -77.10 36.82 -89.29
CA PRO A 140 -77.20 36.99 -90.73
C PRO A 140 -76.05 37.88 -91.25
N LEU A 141 -75.41 37.47 -92.35
CA LEU A 141 -74.32 38.18 -93.00
C LEU A 141 -74.63 38.41 -94.50
N PRO A 142 -74.15 39.50 -95.13
CA PRO A 142 -73.36 40.58 -94.53
C PRO A 142 -74.15 41.41 -93.52
N LEU A 143 -73.44 41.90 -92.49
CA LEU A 143 -73.98 42.71 -91.41
C LEU A 143 -73.28 44.07 -91.39
N THR A 144 -74.03 45.15 -91.57
CA THR A 144 -73.59 46.48 -91.15
C THR A 144 -73.68 46.58 -89.63
N LEU A 145 -72.59 47.00 -88.98
CA LEU A 145 -72.52 47.26 -87.54
C LEU A 145 -72.36 48.76 -87.32
N GLU A 146 -73.43 49.40 -86.85
CA GLU A 146 -73.50 50.86 -86.69
C GLU A 146 -72.61 51.37 -85.54
N GLY A 147 -72.35 52.68 -85.52
CA GLY A 147 -71.45 53.29 -84.55
C GLY A 147 -71.91 53.12 -83.10
N GLY A 148 -71.17 52.34 -82.31
CA GLY A 148 -71.53 51.96 -80.94
C GLY A 148 -72.29 50.64 -80.80
N GLU A 149 -72.64 49.96 -81.89
CA GLU A 149 -73.31 48.66 -81.83
C GLU A 149 -72.38 47.52 -81.38
N LYS A 150 -73.01 46.49 -80.81
CA LYS A 150 -72.38 45.27 -80.30
C LYS A 150 -73.17 44.05 -80.76
N LYS A 151 -72.49 42.94 -81.04
CA LYS A 151 -73.09 41.61 -81.18
C LYS A 151 -72.23 40.58 -80.44
N THR A 152 -72.78 39.41 -80.19
CA THR A 152 -72.10 38.30 -79.52
C THR A 152 -72.17 37.04 -80.37
N LEU A 153 -71.07 36.30 -80.44
CA LEU A 153 -71.00 34.95 -81.00
C LEU A 153 -70.50 33.96 -79.95
N GLU A 154 -70.67 32.67 -80.18
CA GLU A 154 -70.24 31.62 -79.25
C GLU A 154 -69.33 30.62 -79.95
N VAL A 155 -68.22 30.27 -79.29
CA VAL A 155 -67.36 29.16 -79.69
C VAL A 155 -67.34 28.14 -78.55
N SER A 156 -67.49 26.87 -78.88
CA SER A 156 -67.37 25.75 -77.94
C SER A 156 -66.13 24.91 -78.22
N PHE A 157 -65.66 24.20 -77.19
CA PHE A 157 -64.52 23.30 -77.23
C PHE A 157 -64.91 21.94 -76.62
N ALA A 158 -64.74 20.86 -77.39
CA ALA A 158 -65.08 19.49 -76.99
C ALA A 158 -63.91 18.52 -77.27
N PRO A 159 -63.00 18.28 -76.32
CA PRO A 159 -61.80 17.46 -76.55
C PRO A 159 -62.15 15.96 -76.67
N THR A 160 -61.72 15.34 -77.76
CA THR A 160 -61.81 13.89 -77.99
C THR A 160 -60.54 13.12 -77.59
N SER A 161 -59.46 13.82 -77.27
CA SER A 161 -58.19 13.26 -76.76
C SER A 161 -57.50 14.23 -75.80
N GLY A 162 -56.49 13.74 -75.07
CA GLY A 162 -55.63 14.58 -74.23
C GLY A 162 -54.67 15.44 -75.03
N GLY A 163 -54.38 16.64 -74.55
CA GLY A 163 -53.47 17.59 -75.19
C GLY A 163 -53.89 19.05 -75.02
N GLY A 164 -53.13 19.95 -75.64
CA GLY A 164 -53.52 21.36 -75.79
C GLY A 164 -54.08 21.60 -77.18
N ALA A 165 -55.17 22.36 -77.29
CA ALA A 165 -55.75 22.76 -78.56
C ALA A 165 -55.62 24.27 -78.79
N SER A 166 -55.42 24.66 -80.04
CA SER A 166 -55.41 26.04 -80.50
C SER A 166 -56.23 26.20 -81.78
N GLY A 167 -56.65 27.43 -82.05
CA GLY A 167 -57.36 27.78 -83.27
C GLY A 167 -57.51 29.29 -83.40
N GLU A 168 -58.08 29.72 -84.52
CA GLU A 168 -58.34 31.14 -84.77
C GLU A 168 -59.74 31.33 -85.34
N LEU A 169 -60.44 32.34 -84.83
CA LEU A 169 -61.68 32.83 -85.38
C LEU A 169 -61.36 34.06 -86.23
N HIS A 170 -61.75 34.03 -87.51
CA HIS A 170 -61.50 35.08 -88.49
C HIS A 170 -62.82 35.80 -88.79
N ILE A 171 -62.86 37.12 -88.54
CA ILE A 171 -64.00 37.99 -88.83
C ILE A 171 -63.60 38.91 -89.98
N TYR A 172 -64.20 38.70 -91.15
CA TYR A 172 -63.94 39.50 -92.35
C TYR A 172 -64.76 40.79 -92.31
N THR A 173 -64.09 41.93 -92.40
CA THR A 173 -64.70 43.25 -92.16
C THR A 173 -64.00 44.40 -92.88
N THR A 174 -64.70 45.50 -93.10
CA THR A 174 -64.17 46.77 -93.64
C THR A 174 -63.50 47.67 -92.57
N ALA A 175 -63.31 47.17 -91.35
CA ALA A 175 -62.69 47.92 -90.24
C ALA A 175 -61.20 48.24 -90.51
N SER A 176 -60.70 49.37 -89.99
CA SER A 176 -59.30 49.78 -90.21
C SER A 176 -58.25 49.00 -89.43
N ASN A 177 -58.66 48.12 -88.50
CA ASN A 177 -57.78 47.16 -87.85
C ASN A 177 -57.86 45.75 -88.47
N ALA A 178 -58.53 45.60 -89.60
CA ALA A 178 -58.43 44.41 -90.43
C ALA A 178 -57.02 44.27 -91.02
N ASP A 179 -56.57 43.03 -91.21
CA ASP A 179 -55.32 42.71 -91.89
C ASP A 179 -55.40 42.93 -93.42
N ASN A 180 -54.29 42.67 -94.12
CA ASN A 180 -54.19 42.81 -95.58
C ASN A 180 -55.14 41.88 -96.37
N GLU A 181 -55.81 40.94 -95.72
CA GLU A 181 -56.83 40.04 -96.30
C GLU A 181 -58.25 40.41 -95.82
N GLY A 182 -58.41 41.53 -95.11
CA GLY A 182 -59.68 42.05 -94.64
C GLY A 182 -60.21 41.36 -93.36
N ARG A 183 -59.35 40.75 -92.55
CA ARG A 183 -59.75 40.02 -91.32
C ARG A 183 -59.32 40.71 -90.03
N VAL A 184 -60.18 40.65 -89.02
CA VAL A 184 -59.75 40.71 -87.61
C VAL A 184 -59.68 39.29 -87.06
N VAL A 185 -58.56 38.94 -86.42
CA VAL A 185 -58.23 37.57 -86.01
C VAL A 185 -58.24 37.43 -84.48
N LEU A 186 -59.02 36.48 -83.97
CA LEU A 186 -59.10 36.15 -82.55
C LEU A 186 -58.51 34.78 -82.27
N LYS A 187 -57.52 34.70 -81.38
CA LYS A 187 -56.83 33.44 -81.04
C LYS A 187 -57.53 32.70 -79.90
N LEU A 188 -57.73 31.40 -80.11
CA LEU A 188 -58.33 30.44 -79.19
C LEU A 188 -57.24 29.49 -78.66
N ARG A 189 -57.24 29.18 -77.36
CA ARG A 189 -56.34 28.19 -76.75
C ARG A 189 -56.97 27.50 -75.54
N THR A 190 -56.42 26.36 -75.13
CA THR A 190 -56.85 25.60 -73.93
C THR A 190 -55.76 25.55 -72.87
N LEU A 191 -56.12 25.03 -71.69
CA LEU A 191 -55.16 24.48 -70.72
C LEU A 191 -54.80 23.02 -71.09
N LEU A 192 -53.67 22.52 -70.60
CA LEU A 192 -53.16 21.17 -70.90
C LEU A 192 -53.82 20.11 -70.01
N ASN A 193 -54.39 19.06 -70.61
CA ASN A 193 -54.82 17.84 -69.92
C ASN A 193 -53.65 16.85 -69.79
N ALA A 194 -53.38 16.36 -68.57
CA ALA A 194 -52.32 15.40 -68.26
C ALA A 194 -52.67 14.60 -66.97
N PRO A 195 -52.06 13.42 -66.73
CA PRO A 195 -52.10 12.76 -65.43
C PRO A 195 -51.24 13.50 -64.38
N GLU A 196 -51.60 13.39 -63.09
CA GLU A 196 -50.79 13.90 -61.97
C GLU A 196 -50.50 12.75 -60.98
N PRO A 197 -49.36 12.06 -61.14
CA PRO A 197 -48.95 10.94 -60.29
C PRO A 197 -48.65 11.33 -58.83
N VAL A 198 -49.30 10.65 -57.88
CA VAL A 198 -49.13 10.86 -56.44
C VAL A 198 -48.91 9.52 -55.74
N PHE A 199 -47.77 9.40 -55.05
CA PHE A 199 -47.41 8.22 -54.25
C PHE A 199 -47.84 8.41 -52.78
N SER A 200 -48.62 7.46 -52.23
CA SER A 200 -49.06 7.55 -50.81
C SER A 200 -47.91 7.39 -49.81
N CYS A 201 -46.80 6.80 -50.22
CA CYS A 201 -45.56 6.68 -49.46
C CYS A 201 -44.70 7.96 -49.49
N GLY A 202 -45.11 9.01 -50.23
CA GLY A 202 -44.26 10.17 -50.51
C GLY A 202 -43.23 9.88 -51.60
N LYS A 203 -42.18 10.68 -51.68
CA LYS A 203 -41.17 10.58 -52.76
C LYS A 203 -40.13 9.47 -52.57
N ALA A 204 -40.15 8.77 -51.42
CA ALA A 204 -39.26 7.64 -51.16
C ALA A 204 -39.91 6.56 -50.29
N LEU A 205 -39.58 5.29 -50.55
CA LEU A 205 -39.77 4.17 -49.62
C LEU A 205 -38.43 3.91 -48.93
N ASP A 206 -38.35 4.24 -47.63
CA ASP A 206 -37.20 3.93 -46.80
C ASP A 206 -37.44 2.63 -46.01
N PHE A 207 -36.67 1.60 -46.34
CA PHE A 207 -36.69 0.30 -45.68
C PHE A 207 -35.85 0.30 -44.39
N GLY A 208 -35.00 1.31 -44.16
CA GLY A 208 -34.04 1.34 -43.07
C GLY A 208 -33.09 0.14 -43.10
N SER A 209 -32.55 -0.21 -41.93
CA SER A 209 -31.67 -1.37 -41.78
C SER A 209 -32.42 -2.70 -41.91
N VAL A 210 -31.84 -3.63 -42.67
CA VAL A 210 -32.30 -5.02 -42.84
C VAL A 210 -31.07 -5.94 -42.79
N GLU A 211 -31.15 -7.07 -42.07
CA GLU A 211 -30.05 -8.05 -42.05
C GLU A 211 -29.82 -8.66 -43.45
N ILE A 212 -28.56 -8.91 -43.83
CA ILE A 212 -28.21 -9.53 -45.11
C ILE A 212 -28.92 -10.88 -45.27
N GLY A 213 -29.54 -11.10 -46.43
CA GLY A 213 -30.33 -12.30 -46.73
C GLY A 213 -31.69 -12.38 -46.03
N LYS A 214 -32.15 -11.33 -45.31
CA LYS A 214 -33.56 -11.16 -44.93
C LYS A 214 -34.27 -10.26 -45.92
N LYS A 215 -35.60 -10.35 -45.96
CA LYS A 215 -36.48 -9.55 -46.82
C LYS A 215 -37.41 -8.69 -45.98
N LYS A 216 -37.51 -7.41 -46.30
CA LYS A 216 -38.49 -6.45 -45.74
C LYS A 216 -39.37 -5.91 -46.86
N THR A 217 -40.69 -5.97 -46.69
CA THR A 217 -41.66 -5.50 -47.68
C THR A 217 -42.40 -4.27 -47.16
N LEU A 218 -42.57 -3.27 -48.02
CA LEU A 218 -43.37 -2.07 -47.80
C LEU A 218 -44.39 -1.92 -48.92
N THR A 219 -45.49 -1.21 -48.64
CA THR A 219 -46.58 -0.99 -49.61
C THR A 219 -46.66 0.49 -49.98
N CYS A 220 -47.00 0.78 -51.24
CA CYS A 220 -47.30 2.14 -51.68
C CYS A 220 -48.52 2.16 -52.60
N THR A 221 -49.43 3.12 -52.37
CA THR A 221 -50.59 3.33 -53.23
C THR A 221 -50.26 4.42 -54.25
N LEU A 222 -50.32 4.05 -55.52
CA LEU A 222 -50.23 4.93 -56.66
C LEU A 222 -51.61 5.59 -56.86
N LYS A 223 -51.67 6.92 -56.96
CA LYS A 223 -52.91 7.68 -57.23
C LYS A 223 -52.68 8.64 -58.39
N ASN A 224 -53.76 9.02 -59.06
CA ASN A 224 -53.76 10.01 -60.14
C ASN A 224 -54.71 11.16 -59.80
N ARG A 225 -54.18 12.37 -59.66
CA ARG A 225 -54.96 13.61 -59.43
C ARG A 225 -55.21 14.43 -60.69
N GLY A 226 -54.61 14.05 -61.82
CA GLY A 226 -54.72 14.76 -63.08
C GLY A 226 -56.03 14.45 -63.81
N THR A 227 -56.24 15.12 -64.94
CA THR A 227 -57.47 15.03 -65.74
C THR A 227 -57.41 13.98 -66.86
N SER A 228 -56.24 13.41 -67.14
CA SER A 228 -56.10 12.23 -68.01
C SER A 228 -55.76 10.98 -67.19
N LEU A 229 -56.05 9.79 -67.73
CA LEU A 229 -55.67 8.52 -67.12
C LEU A 229 -54.15 8.34 -67.05
N TRP A 230 -53.67 7.55 -66.09
CA TRP A 230 -52.27 7.18 -65.97
C TRP A 230 -52.11 5.68 -66.21
N GLY A 231 -51.63 5.31 -67.40
CA GLY A 231 -51.38 3.92 -67.80
C GLY A 231 -49.89 3.56 -67.64
N ILE A 232 -49.54 2.83 -66.58
CA ILE A 232 -48.17 2.34 -66.36
C ILE A 232 -48.05 0.99 -67.08
N THR A 233 -47.18 0.92 -68.09
CA THR A 233 -46.96 -0.29 -68.90
C THR A 233 -45.83 -1.16 -68.36
N GLU A 234 -44.85 -0.57 -67.66
CA GLU A 234 -43.72 -1.28 -67.06
C GLU A 234 -43.08 -0.41 -65.96
N LEU A 235 -42.24 -1.03 -65.12
CA LEU A 235 -41.37 -0.35 -64.17
C LEU A 235 -39.90 -0.55 -64.55
N GLN A 236 -39.11 0.49 -64.43
CA GLN A 236 -37.68 0.46 -64.72
C GLN A 236 -36.90 0.95 -63.49
N PHE A 237 -35.97 0.14 -63.00
CA PHE A 237 -35.05 0.55 -61.95
C PHE A 237 -33.85 1.30 -62.55
N SER A 238 -33.23 2.19 -61.78
CA SER A 238 -31.85 2.61 -62.03
C SER A 238 -30.88 1.42 -61.94
N GLU A 239 -29.67 1.61 -62.47
CA GLU A 239 -28.62 0.61 -62.53
C GLU A 239 -28.39 -0.11 -61.17
N GLY A 240 -28.13 -1.42 -61.21
CA GLY A 240 -27.97 -2.29 -60.03
C GLY A 240 -29.27 -2.70 -59.32
N GLY A 241 -30.30 -1.85 -59.29
CA GLY A 241 -31.41 -1.94 -58.32
C GLY A 241 -32.22 -3.25 -58.28
N GLN A 242 -32.28 -4.01 -59.39
CA GLN A 242 -33.02 -5.29 -59.47
C GLN A 242 -32.37 -6.45 -58.69
N GLN A 243 -31.15 -6.28 -58.17
CA GLN A 243 -30.46 -7.34 -57.41
C GLN A 243 -31.02 -7.50 -55.99
N GLU A 244 -31.56 -6.43 -55.40
CA GLU A 244 -31.99 -6.38 -54.00
C GLU A 244 -33.43 -5.86 -53.82
N PHE A 245 -33.91 -5.02 -54.73
CA PHE A 245 -35.28 -4.50 -54.71
C PHE A 245 -36.16 -5.22 -55.73
N PHE A 246 -37.28 -5.75 -55.26
CA PHE A 246 -38.26 -6.48 -56.06
C PHE A 246 -39.63 -5.83 -55.89
N VAL A 247 -40.34 -5.58 -57.00
CA VAL A 247 -41.73 -5.07 -56.99
C VAL A 247 -42.68 -6.19 -57.40
N ASP A 248 -43.73 -6.39 -56.61
CA ASP A 248 -44.86 -7.26 -56.96
C ASP A 248 -45.98 -6.40 -57.56
N ALA A 249 -46.19 -6.57 -58.88
CA ALA A 249 -47.12 -5.80 -59.69
C ALA A 249 -47.42 -6.50 -61.02
N THR A 250 -48.65 -6.37 -61.52
CA THR A 250 -49.10 -6.86 -62.83
C THR A 250 -49.40 -5.69 -63.77
N PHE A 251 -48.93 -5.76 -65.02
CA PHE A 251 -49.07 -4.68 -66.00
C PHE A 251 -50.08 -5.04 -67.11
N PRO A 252 -50.74 -4.03 -67.74
CA PRO A 252 -50.66 -2.60 -67.43
C PRO A 252 -51.46 -2.20 -66.18
N ILE A 253 -50.95 -1.25 -65.40
CA ILE A 253 -51.68 -0.63 -64.29
C ILE A 253 -52.33 0.65 -64.82
N VAL A 254 -53.66 0.72 -64.85
CA VAL A 254 -54.40 1.89 -65.35
C VAL A 254 -55.11 2.59 -64.20
N ILE A 255 -54.75 3.85 -63.92
CA ILE A 255 -55.28 4.65 -62.82
C ILE A 255 -56.07 5.83 -63.38
N GLN A 256 -57.40 5.73 -63.27
CA GLN A 256 -58.33 6.79 -63.71
C GLN A 256 -58.18 8.06 -62.86
N PRO A 257 -58.51 9.25 -63.41
CA PRO A 257 -58.62 10.50 -62.65
C PRO A 257 -59.41 10.33 -61.36
N ASN A 258 -58.87 10.80 -60.23
CA ASN A 258 -59.49 10.80 -58.90
C ASN A 258 -59.88 9.41 -58.34
N ALA A 259 -59.42 8.31 -58.94
CA ALA A 259 -59.64 6.96 -58.40
C ALA A 259 -58.93 6.75 -57.05
N GLU A 260 -59.40 5.76 -56.27
CA GLU A 260 -58.78 5.43 -54.97
C GLU A 260 -57.31 4.99 -55.09
N GLY A 261 -56.91 4.47 -56.25
CA GLY A 261 -55.52 4.16 -56.60
C GLY A 261 -55.24 2.68 -56.81
N ALA A 262 -53.99 2.36 -57.11
CA ALA A 262 -53.49 0.99 -57.25
C ALA A 262 -52.33 0.76 -56.27
N THR A 263 -52.32 -0.38 -55.56
CA THR A 263 -51.27 -0.71 -54.58
C THR A 263 -50.17 -1.56 -55.21
N ILE A 264 -48.91 -1.13 -55.06
CA ILE A 264 -47.74 -1.98 -55.31
C ILE A 264 -47.12 -2.42 -53.98
N GLN A 265 -46.54 -3.61 -53.96
CA GLN A 265 -45.66 -4.04 -52.88
C GLN A 265 -44.21 -4.00 -53.37
N VAL A 266 -43.31 -3.41 -52.59
CA VAL A 266 -41.89 -3.33 -52.89
C VAL A 266 -41.14 -3.99 -51.74
N SER A 267 -40.18 -4.86 -52.04
CA SER A 267 -39.39 -5.55 -51.02
C SER A 267 -37.90 -5.43 -51.28
N TYR A 268 -37.17 -5.06 -50.22
CA TYR A 268 -35.72 -4.95 -50.17
C TYR A 268 -35.13 -6.16 -49.45
N SER A 269 -34.07 -6.75 -50.02
CA SER A 269 -33.34 -7.88 -49.46
C SER A 269 -31.83 -7.69 -49.70
N PRO A 270 -31.07 -7.09 -48.78
CA PRO A 270 -29.66 -6.78 -49.01
C PRO A 270 -28.80 -8.03 -49.17
N ILE A 271 -27.83 -7.98 -50.08
CA ILE A 271 -26.90 -9.07 -50.38
C ILE A 271 -25.45 -8.79 -49.92
N ASP A 272 -25.05 -7.53 -49.79
CA ASP A 272 -23.76 -7.13 -49.21
C ASP A 272 -23.89 -6.00 -48.18
N ALA A 273 -22.77 -5.40 -47.75
CA ALA A 273 -22.71 -4.40 -46.69
C ALA A 273 -22.78 -2.96 -47.26
N GLY A 274 -23.97 -2.55 -47.69
CA GLY A 274 -24.19 -1.28 -48.41
C GLY A 274 -25.17 -0.29 -47.77
N LYS A 275 -25.31 0.84 -48.46
CA LYS A 275 -26.44 1.78 -48.40
C LYS A 275 -26.96 1.93 -49.82
N ASP A 276 -28.21 1.56 -50.04
CA ASP A 276 -28.71 1.33 -51.39
C ASP A 276 -29.79 2.37 -51.66
N ASP A 277 -29.58 3.21 -52.67
CA ASP A 277 -30.44 4.34 -53.01
C ASP A 277 -30.76 4.29 -54.52
N VAL A 278 -31.92 3.70 -54.82
CA VAL A 278 -32.31 3.26 -56.16
C VAL A 278 -33.53 4.04 -56.62
N LEU A 279 -33.61 4.39 -57.90
CA LEU A 279 -34.79 5.05 -58.48
C LEU A 279 -35.66 4.03 -59.23
N LEU A 280 -36.95 4.00 -58.91
CA LEU A 280 -37.98 3.24 -59.61
C LEU A 280 -38.79 4.19 -60.51
N LYS A 281 -38.58 4.12 -61.83
CA LYS A 281 -39.34 4.85 -62.85
C LYS A 281 -40.64 4.12 -63.18
N PHE A 282 -41.71 4.89 -63.41
CA PHE A 282 -43.03 4.41 -63.80
C PHE A 282 -43.29 4.74 -65.28
N ILE A 283 -43.06 3.77 -66.16
CA ILE A 283 -43.06 4.00 -67.62
C ILE A 283 -44.48 3.85 -68.19
N THR A 284 -44.86 4.79 -69.04
CA THR A 284 -46.08 4.80 -69.86
C THR A 284 -45.68 4.74 -71.32
N LYS A 285 -46.35 3.89 -72.10
CA LYS A 285 -46.19 3.76 -73.56
C LYS A 285 -47.51 3.99 -74.26
N GLU A 286 -47.58 5.00 -75.12
CA GLU A 286 -48.77 5.44 -75.85
C GLU A 286 -48.38 5.71 -77.31
N ASP A 287 -49.14 5.17 -78.28
CA ASP A 287 -48.85 5.20 -79.72
C ASP A 287 -47.38 4.91 -80.11
N GLY A 288 -46.76 3.97 -79.40
CA GLY A 288 -45.38 3.52 -79.64
C GLY A 288 -44.28 4.45 -79.10
N LYS A 289 -44.64 5.53 -78.40
CA LYS A 289 -43.70 6.42 -77.70
C LYS A 289 -43.71 6.13 -76.20
N SER A 290 -42.53 6.10 -75.57
CA SER A 290 -42.38 6.01 -74.12
C SER A 290 -42.13 7.38 -73.50
N ASN A 291 -42.45 7.53 -72.21
CA ASN A 291 -42.17 8.72 -71.42
C ASN A 291 -40.84 8.65 -70.64
N GLU A 292 -39.86 7.84 -71.08
CA GLU A 292 -38.73 7.40 -70.24
C GLU A 292 -37.90 8.52 -69.59
N ASP A 293 -37.79 9.70 -70.22
CA ASP A 293 -37.06 10.86 -69.68
C ASP A 293 -37.88 11.71 -68.68
N GLU A 294 -39.22 11.68 -68.78
CA GLU A 294 -40.14 12.43 -67.91
C GLU A 294 -40.95 11.52 -66.96
N ALA A 295 -40.62 10.23 -66.93
CA ALA A 295 -41.31 9.22 -66.16
C ALA A 295 -41.32 9.56 -64.65
N PRO A 296 -42.46 9.43 -63.94
CA PRO A 296 -42.53 9.59 -62.49
C PRO A 296 -41.54 8.66 -61.79
N VAL A 297 -40.92 9.12 -60.71
CA VAL A 297 -39.92 8.35 -59.95
C VAL A 297 -40.26 8.23 -58.47
N LEU A 298 -39.97 7.06 -57.91
CA LEU A 298 -39.98 6.77 -56.48
C LEU A 298 -38.58 6.32 -56.07
N SER A 299 -37.97 6.97 -55.08
CA SER A 299 -36.69 6.52 -54.51
C SER A 299 -36.94 5.33 -53.56
N LEU A 300 -36.11 4.30 -53.65
CA LEU A 300 -36.09 3.15 -52.75
C LEU A 300 -34.78 3.21 -51.98
N LYS A 301 -34.86 3.22 -50.64
CA LYS A 301 -33.68 3.38 -49.77
C LYS A 301 -33.56 2.22 -48.78
N GLY A 302 -32.36 1.70 -48.61
CA GLY A 302 -32.06 0.63 -47.65
C GLY A 302 -30.64 0.72 -47.10
N LYS A 303 -30.37 -0.07 -46.05
CA LYS A 303 -29.02 -0.37 -45.58
C LYS A 303 -28.98 -1.81 -45.07
N ALA A 304 -27.84 -2.48 -45.25
CA ALA A 304 -27.52 -3.68 -44.49
C ALA A 304 -27.34 -3.38 -42.98
N ALA A 305 -27.98 -4.17 -42.13
CA ALA A 305 -27.74 -4.14 -40.69
C ALA A 305 -26.38 -4.78 -40.37
N SER A 306 -25.49 -4.05 -39.69
CA SER A 306 -24.09 -4.43 -39.49
C SER A 306 -23.70 -4.53 -38.01
N ALA A 307 -22.76 -5.41 -37.68
CA ALA A 307 -22.08 -5.40 -36.40
C ALA A 307 -21.09 -4.22 -36.35
N THR A 308 -20.73 -3.77 -35.16
CA THR A 308 -19.68 -2.76 -34.97
C THR A 308 -18.91 -3.05 -33.69
N ILE A 309 -17.58 -3.12 -33.75
CA ILE A 309 -16.71 -3.38 -32.62
C ILE A 309 -16.04 -2.10 -32.10
N GLU A 310 -16.17 -1.86 -30.80
CA GLU A 310 -15.33 -0.93 -30.05
C GLU A 310 -14.47 -1.76 -29.07
N VAL A 311 -13.17 -1.47 -28.94
CA VAL A 311 -12.28 -2.13 -27.97
C VAL A 311 -11.67 -1.13 -27.00
N GLN A 312 -11.60 -1.49 -25.73
CA GLN A 312 -10.98 -0.66 -24.69
C GLN A 312 -10.13 -1.52 -23.73
N PRO A 313 -8.88 -1.14 -23.41
CA PRO A 313 -8.10 -0.02 -23.97
C PRO A 313 -7.44 -0.37 -25.33
N GLU A 314 -7.06 0.65 -26.11
CA GLU A 314 -6.24 0.51 -27.34
C GLU A 314 -4.81 -0.01 -27.09
N ALA A 315 -4.35 0.07 -25.85
CA ALA A 315 -3.04 -0.40 -25.41
C ALA A 315 -3.17 -1.10 -24.05
N LEU A 316 -2.82 -2.38 -24.01
CA LEU A 316 -2.85 -3.21 -22.80
C LEU A 316 -1.44 -3.23 -22.18
N ILE A 317 -1.28 -2.51 -21.07
CA ILE A 317 -0.01 -2.44 -20.35
C ILE A 317 -0.04 -3.46 -19.20
N PHE A 318 0.89 -4.40 -19.26
CA PHE A 318 1.17 -5.35 -18.19
C PHE A 318 2.17 -4.75 -17.20
N PRO A 319 1.96 -4.95 -15.88
CA PRO A 319 2.94 -4.60 -14.86
C PRO A 319 4.20 -5.45 -15.03
N PHE A 320 5.26 -5.08 -14.31
CA PHE A 320 6.43 -5.95 -14.16
C PHE A 320 5.96 -7.33 -13.67
N THR A 321 6.52 -8.39 -14.23
CA THR A 321 6.14 -9.77 -13.93
C THR A 321 7.43 -10.57 -13.87
N SER A 322 7.77 -11.11 -12.71
CA SER A 322 9.05 -11.80 -12.51
C SER A 322 9.23 -13.04 -13.39
N LYS A 323 10.50 -13.41 -13.62
CA LYS A 323 10.87 -14.48 -14.55
C LYS A 323 10.18 -15.81 -14.21
N GLY A 324 9.33 -16.29 -15.11
CA GLY A 324 8.55 -17.53 -14.95
C GLY A 324 7.18 -17.37 -14.26
N LYS A 325 6.83 -16.18 -13.77
CA LYS A 325 5.47 -15.81 -13.37
C LYS A 325 4.62 -15.50 -14.61
N GLN A 326 3.30 -15.39 -14.42
CA GLN A 326 2.36 -15.07 -15.49
C GLN A 326 1.27 -14.12 -14.97
N THR A 327 0.97 -13.09 -15.74
CA THR A 327 -0.02 -12.05 -15.42
C THR A 327 -1.11 -12.05 -16.50
N THR A 328 -2.38 -12.06 -16.11
CA THR A 328 -3.51 -11.87 -17.04
C THR A 328 -4.00 -10.42 -16.99
N LYS A 329 -4.25 -9.82 -18.15
CA LYS A 329 -5.03 -8.58 -18.33
C LYS A 329 -6.08 -8.83 -19.41
N SER A 330 -7.17 -8.06 -19.43
CA SER A 330 -8.22 -8.23 -20.44
C SER A 330 -8.46 -6.97 -21.25
N ILE A 331 -8.80 -7.16 -22.52
CA ILE A 331 -9.39 -6.14 -23.39
C ILE A 331 -10.91 -6.28 -23.31
N THR A 332 -11.64 -5.18 -23.15
CA THR A 332 -13.11 -5.20 -23.25
C THR A 332 -13.50 -4.92 -24.68
N ALA A 333 -14.15 -5.87 -25.34
CA ALA A 333 -14.80 -5.65 -26.63
C ALA A 333 -16.28 -5.35 -26.41
N LEU A 334 -16.81 -4.38 -27.17
CA LEU A 334 -18.11 -3.75 -26.99
C LEU A 334 -18.87 -3.78 -28.30
N SER A 335 -20.11 -4.29 -28.27
CA SER A 335 -20.98 -4.30 -29.44
C SER A 335 -21.71 -2.96 -29.58
N ARG A 336 -21.50 -2.28 -30.71
CA ARG A 336 -22.08 -0.97 -31.04
C ARG A 336 -22.96 -0.97 -32.29
N GLY A 337 -23.00 -2.09 -33.00
CA GLY A 337 -23.77 -2.26 -34.23
C GLY A 337 -25.25 -2.54 -34.00
N GLU A 338 -25.93 -2.86 -35.09
CA GLU A 338 -27.37 -3.12 -35.16
C GLU A 338 -27.70 -4.63 -35.01
N ILE A 339 -26.71 -5.50 -35.19
CA ILE A 339 -26.77 -6.97 -35.01
C ILE A 339 -25.69 -7.45 -34.01
N PRO A 340 -25.79 -8.69 -33.48
CA PRO A 340 -24.76 -9.25 -32.61
C PRO A 340 -23.36 -9.25 -33.23
N LEU A 341 -22.38 -8.89 -32.41
CA LEU A 341 -20.97 -8.85 -32.77
C LEU A 341 -20.34 -10.22 -32.45
N GLU A 342 -19.83 -10.90 -33.46
CA GLU A 342 -19.13 -12.17 -33.31
C GLU A 342 -17.63 -11.98 -33.47
N ILE A 343 -16.88 -12.25 -32.40
CA ILE A 343 -15.43 -12.28 -32.44
C ILE A 343 -15.00 -13.68 -32.88
N THR A 344 -14.43 -13.77 -34.08
CA THR A 344 -14.10 -15.02 -34.77
C THR A 344 -12.73 -15.57 -34.38
N GLY A 345 -11.86 -14.74 -33.79
CA GLY A 345 -10.56 -15.17 -33.26
C GLY A 345 -9.73 -14.04 -32.65
N MET A 346 -8.68 -14.43 -31.93
CA MET A 346 -7.59 -13.54 -31.53
C MET A 346 -6.24 -14.15 -31.89
N LEU A 347 -5.33 -13.34 -32.43
CA LEU A 347 -3.99 -13.75 -32.84
C LEU A 347 -2.94 -12.76 -32.29
N ILE A 348 -1.87 -13.28 -31.69
CA ILE A 348 -0.66 -12.48 -31.40
C ILE A 348 0.14 -12.38 -32.70
N GLU A 349 0.37 -11.15 -33.19
CA GLU A 349 0.98 -10.93 -34.51
C GLU A 349 2.47 -11.31 -34.56
N PRO A 350 2.96 -11.89 -35.67
CA PRO A 350 4.39 -12.18 -35.86
C PRO A 350 5.27 -10.95 -35.66
N GLY A 351 6.33 -11.08 -34.85
CA GLY A 351 7.19 -9.97 -34.42
C GLY A 351 6.86 -9.43 -33.02
N SER A 352 5.72 -9.82 -32.44
CA SER A 352 5.47 -9.67 -31.00
C SER A 352 6.42 -10.52 -30.16
N SER A 353 6.63 -10.15 -28.89
CA SER A 353 7.34 -11.02 -27.95
C SER A 353 6.66 -12.38 -27.78
N PRO A 354 7.40 -13.51 -27.77
CA PRO A 354 6.86 -14.85 -27.53
C PRO A 354 6.31 -15.06 -26.11
N ASN A 355 6.47 -14.07 -25.22
CA ASN A 355 5.94 -14.09 -23.85
C ASN A 355 4.47 -13.64 -23.76
N PHE A 356 3.89 -13.08 -24.82
CA PHE A 356 2.45 -12.77 -24.90
C PHE A 356 1.68 -13.94 -25.52
N SER A 357 0.55 -14.31 -24.90
CA SER A 357 -0.35 -15.34 -25.42
C SER A 357 -1.82 -15.00 -25.13
N VAL A 358 -2.73 -15.38 -26.03
CA VAL A 358 -4.15 -15.50 -25.68
C VAL A 358 -4.32 -16.59 -24.61
N LYS A 359 -5.15 -16.34 -23.59
CA LYS A 359 -5.32 -17.28 -22.46
C LYS A 359 -5.79 -18.66 -22.92
N GLN A 360 -5.15 -19.72 -22.44
CA GLN A 360 -5.58 -21.09 -22.72
C GLN A 360 -7.02 -21.33 -22.25
N GLY A 361 -7.81 -22.01 -23.09
CA GLY A 361 -9.25 -22.21 -22.88
C GLY A 361 -10.15 -21.12 -23.45
N THR A 362 -9.61 -20.06 -24.06
CA THR A 362 -10.42 -19.09 -24.82
C THR A 362 -10.92 -19.73 -26.11
N THR A 363 -12.24 -19.91 -26.24
CA THR A 363 -12.90 -20.52 -27.40
C THR A 363 -13.57 -19.48 -28.28
N PHE A 364 -13.59 -19.70 -29.59
CA PHE A 364 -14.22 -18.84 -30.60
C PHE A 364 -15.23 -19.63 -31.46
N PRO A 365 -16.27 -19.00 -32.04
CA PRO A 365 -16.57 -17.56 -31.95
C PRO A 365 -17.15 -17.15 -30.57
N ILE A 366 -16.96 -15.88 -30.20
CA ILE A 366 -17.59 -15.26 -29.04
C ILE A 366 -18.67 -14.31 -29.56
N SER A 367 -19.94 -14.66 -29.37
CA SER A 367 -21.08 -13.83 -29.79
C SER A 367 -21.48 -12.85 -28.68
N ILE A 368 -21.59 -11.58 -29.02
CA ILE A 368 -21.85 -10.45 -28.11
C ILE A 368 -23.16 -9.77 -28.56
N PRO A 369 -24.23 -9.78 -27.75
CA PRO A 369 -25.49 -9.13 -28.13
C PRO A 369 -25.32 -7.62 -28.30
N VAL A 370 -26.21 -6.99 -29.08
CA VAL A 370 -26.23 -5.53 -29.33
C VAL A 370 -26.17 -4.75 -28.01
N GLY A 371 -25.24 -3.80 -27.92
CA GLY A 371 -24.99 -3.00 -26.71
C GLY A 371 -24.22 -3.73 -25.59
N GLY A 372 -23.99 -5.03 -25.73
CA GLY A 372 -23.27 -5.87 -24.76
C GLY A 372 -21.74 -5.74 -24.85
N SER A 373 -21.05 -6.48 -23.97
CA SER A 373 -19.59 -6.48 -23.86
C SER A 373 -19.03 -7.86 -23.51
N ALA A 374 -17.83 -8.19 -24.00
CA ALA A 374 -17.05 -9.36 -23.57
C ALA A 374 -15.66 -8.96 -23.09
N SER A 375 -15.12 -9.75 -22.14
CA SER A 375 -13.75 -9.61 -21.61
C SER A 375 -12.85 -10.63 -22.30
N LEU A 376 -11.79 -10.14 -22.96
CA LEU A 376 -10.86 -10.91 -23.78
C LEU A 376 -9.51 -11.06 -23.06
N PRO A 377 -9.23 -12.20 -22.41
CA PRO A 377 -8.05 -12.37 -21.58
C PRO A 377 -6.76 -12.63 -22.39
N ILE A 378 -5.78 -11.75 -22.21
CA ILE A 378 -4.42 -11.86 -22.71
C ILE A 378 -3.48 -12.12 -21.53
N GLU A 379 -2.52 -13.01 -21.71
CA GLU A 379 -1.53 -13.38 -20.70
C GLU A 379 -0.13 -12.96 -21.13
N TYR A 380 0.64 -12.48 -20.15
CA TYR A 380 2.07 -12.20 -20.29
C TYR A 380 2.86 -13.07 -19.32
N LYS A 381 3.90 -13.74 -19.81
CA LYS A 381 4.81 -14.57 -19.01
C LYS A 381 6.13 -13.85 -18.79
N GLY A 382 6.46 -13.54 -17.54
CA GLY A 382 7.69 -12.79 -17.20
C GLY A 382 8.95 -13.46 -17.74
N GLY A 383 9.75 -12.73 -18.53
CA GLY A 383 10.86 -13.29 -19.31
C GLY A 383 12.15 -12.46 -19.29
N ALA A 384 12.10 -11.21 -19.77
CA ALA A 384 13.28 -10.37 -19.99
C ALA A 384 13.44 -9.19 -19.01
N THR A 385 14.55 -8.46 -19.18
CA THR A 385 14.95 -7.28 -18.38
C THR A 385 14.89 -5.98 -19.20
N ASN A 386 14.11 -5.98 -20.28
CA ASN A 386 13.91 -4.86 -21.21
C ASN A 386 12.43 -4.75 -21.55
N LEU A 387 12.01 -3.62 -22.13
CA LEU A 387 10.62 -3.41 -22.51
C LEU A 387 10.22 -4.45 -23.56
N GLU A 388 9.18 -5.22 -23.28
CA GLU A 388 8.60 -6.18 -24.24
C GLU A 388 7.34 -5.59 -24.88
N GLN A 389 7.18 -5.82 -26.18
CA GLN A 389 6.09 -5.28 -26.99
C GLN A 389 5.42 -6.36 -27.84
N GLY A 390 4.17 -6.13 -28.23
CA GLY A 390 3.43 -6.99 -29.15
C GLY A 390 2.16 -6.34 -29.67
N ILE A 391 1.45 -7.05 -30.53
CA ILE A 391 0.12 -6.66 -31.02
C ILE A 391 -0.77 -7.90 -30.96
N VAL A 392 -1.99 -7.75 -30.44
CA VAL A 392 -3.06 -8.72 -30.63
C VAL A 392 -4.05 -8.18 -31.66
N THR A 393 -4.30 -8.98 -32.70
CA THR A 393 -5.37 -8.74 -33.67
C THR A 393 -6.61 -9.52 -33.24
N ILE A 394 -7.72 -8.81 -33.06
CA ILE A 394 -9.05 -9.34 -32.77
C ILE A 394 -9.81 -9.36 -34.10
N ALA A 395 -10.21 -10.53 -34.58
CA ALA A 395 -11.01 -10.69 -35.79
C ALA A 395 -12.51 -10.75 -35.44
N SER A 396 -13.37 -10.11 -36.25
CA SER A 396 -14.81 -10.06 -35.99
C SER A 396 -15.68 -10.01 -37.25
N ASN A 397 -17.01 -10.04 -37.08
CA ASN A 397 -18.01 -9.84 -38.15
C ASN A 397 -18.40 -8.36 -38.39
N ASP A 398 -17.69 -7.39 -37.80
CA ASP A 398 -17.80 -5.98 -38.20
C ASP A 398 -17.27 -5.81 -39.64
N PRO A 399 -18.08 -5.32 -40.61
CA PRO A 399 -17.64 -5.16 -41.99
C PRO A 399 -16.73 -3.95 -42.21
N ASP A 400 -16.83 -2.92 -41.37
CA ASP A 400 -16.00 -1.71 -41.42
C ASP A 400 -14.64 -1.97 -40.73
N ASN A 401 -14.64 -2.76 -39.65
CA ASN A 401 -13.46 -3.10 -38.84
C ASN A 401 -13.31 -4.62 -38.58
N PRO A 402 -13.18 -5.46 -39.63
CA PRO A 402 -13.12 -6.93 -39.49
C PRO A 402 -11.88 -7.43 -38.73
N LYS A 403 -10.88 -6.58 -38.54
CA LYS A 403 -9.69 -6.81 -37.70
C LYS A 403 -9.34 -5.54 -36.93
N VAL A 404 -9.39 -5.61 -35.59
CA VAL A 404 -8.96 -4.52 -34.70
C VAL A 404 -7.66 -4.92 -34.00
N GLN A 405 -6.69 -4.01 -33.95
CA GLN A 405 -5.40 -4.24 -33.31
C GLN A 405 -5.28 -3.51 -31.98
N VAL A 406 -4.88 -4.24 -30.93
CA VAL A 406 -4.54 -3.68 -29.62
C VAL A 406 -3.06 -3.91 -29.33
N ARG A 407 -2.37 -2.84 -28.92
CA ARG A 407 -0.94 -2.87 -28.62
C ARG A 407 -0.71 -3.48 -27.23
N LEU A 408 0.27 -4.36 -27.12
CA LEU A 408 0.67 -4.99 -25.86
C LEU A 408 2.03 -4.43 -25.42
N PHE A 409 2.15 -4.07 -24.15
CA PHE A 409 3.40 -3.62 -23.54
C PHE A 409 3.60 -4.31 -22.19
N ALA A 410 4.81 -4.75 -21.87
CA ALA A 410 5.16 -5.20 -20.53
C ALA A 410 6.40 -4.44 -20.03
N VAL A 411 6.29 -3.81 -18.85
CA VAL A 411 7.34 -2.93 -18.33
C VAL A 411 8.56 -3.71 -17.84
N ALA A 412 9.74 -3.14 -18.08
CA ALA A 412 11.04 -3.77 -17.84
C ALA A 412 11.47 -3.75 -16.37
N ASP A 413 10.99 -2.76 -15.62
CA ASP A 413 11.35 -2.50 -14.24
C ASP A 413 10.14 -2.45 -13.31
N GLY A 414 10.32 -2.94 -12.08
CA GLY A 414 9.25 -2.99 -11.11
C GLY A 414 9.64 -3.58 -9.76
N CYS A 415 8.74 -3.36 -8.82
CA CYS A 415 8.66 -4.11 -7.56
C CYS A 415 8.03 -5.49 -7.85
N ASP A 416 8.28 -6.46 -6.98
CA ASP A 416 7.55 -7.74 -6.83
C ASP A 416 7.82 -8.23 -5.40
N LEU A 417 6.79 -8.32 -4.56
CA LEU A 417 6.87 -8.72 -3.15
C LEU A 417 6.34 -10.13 -2.92
N VAL A 418 7.27 -11.09 -2.77
CA VAL A 418 6.93 -12.46 -2.39
C VAL A 418 6.98 -12.61 -0.87
N VAL A 419 5.81 -12.73 -0.24
CA VAL A 419 5.68 -13.12 1.17
C VAL A 419 5.58 -14.63 1.36
N SER A 420 6.20 -15.15 2.42
CA SER A 420 6.13 -16.56 2.82
C SER A 420 6.18 -16.72 4.35
N PRO A 421 5.31 -17.54 4.96
CA PRO A 421 4.15 -18.21 4.37
C PRO A 421 2.95 -17.26 4.20
N ARG A 422 2.11 -17.46 3.16
CA ARG A 422 0.87 -16.66 2.95
C ARG A 422 -0.30 -17.03 3.87
N LYS A 423 -0.24 -18.20 4.50
CA LYS A 423 -1.23 -18.68 5.48
C LYS A 423 -0.49 -19.23 6.69
N LEU A 424 -0.86 -18.76 7.87
CA LEU A 424 -0.27 -19.14 9.14
C LEU A 424 -1.30 -19.90 9.98
N THR A 425 -1.02 -21.17 10.25
CA THR A 425 -1.87 -22.02 11.10
C THR A 425 -1.22 -22.22 12.47
N PHE A 426 -1.97 -21.92 13.53
CA PHE A 426 -1.49 -21.99 14.91
C PHE A 426 -2.30 -23.05 15.70
N PRO A 427 -1.82 -24.30 15.79
CA PRO A 427 -2.53 -25.38 16.50
C PRO A 427 -2.33 -25.36 18.03
N THR A 428 -1.48 -24.46 18.53
CA THR A 428 -1.14 -24.20 19.93
C THR A 428 -0.64 -22.75 20.01
N ARG A 429 -0.37 -22.24 21.22
CA ARG A 429 0.53 -21.09 21.39
C ARG A 429 1.81 -21.32 20.59
N LYS A 430 2.16 -20.37 19.72
CA LYS A 430 3.33 -20.45 18.82
C LYS A 430 3.65 -19.08 18.24
N THR A 431 4.93 -18.83 17.97
CA THR A 431 5.39 -17.74 17.10
C THR A 431 5.79 -18.30 15.74
N VAL A 432 5.43 -17.60 14.66
CA VAL A 432 5.78 -17.94 13.28
C VAL A 432 6.46 -16.75 12.63
N THR A 433 7.63 -16.98 12.03
CA THR A 433 8.34 -15.99 11.22
C THR A 433 7.68 -15.87 9.84
N VAL A 434 7.51 -14.64 9.36
CA VAL A 434 7.09 -14.29 8.01
C VAL A 434 8.23 -13.55 7.35
N ILE A 435 8.57 -13.96 6.13
CA ILE A 435 9.62 -13.37 5.31
C ILE A 435 8.96 -12.72 4.09
N LEU A 436 9.24 -11.45 3.88
CA LEU A 436 8.76 -10.64 2.76
C LEU A 436 9.96 -10.23 1.90
N THR A 437 10.09 -10.81 0.71
CA THR A 437 11.25 -10.60 -0.16
C THR A 437 10.88 -9.81 -1.41
N ASN A 438 11.64 -8.76 -1.72
CA ASN A 438 11.56 -8.09 -3.02
C ASN A 438 12.29 -8.94 -4.07
N GLN A 439 11.56 -9.58 -4.97
CA GLN A 439 12.08 -10.33 -6.12
C GLN A 439 12.17 -9.47 -7.40
N GLY A 440 11.60 -8.26 -7.36
CA GLY A 440 11.69 -7.26 -8.42
C GLY A 440 13.09 -6.64 -8.56
N ASN A 441 13.29 -5.92 -9.66
CA ASN A 441 14.54 -5.24 -9.99
C ASN A 441 14.54 -3.74 -9.58
N ARG A 442 13.40 -3.20 -9.15
CA ARG A 442 13.23 -1.87 -8.52
C ARG A 442 12.99 -2.03 -7.01
N ALA A 443 13.34 -1.02 -6.21
CA ALA A 443 12.99 -1.03 -4.79
C ALA A 443 11.47 -0.89 -4.56
N CYS A 444 10.93 -1.66 -3.61
CA CYS A 444 9.53 -1.67 -3.22
C CYS A 444 9.27 -0.72 -2.05
N THR A 445 8.25 0.13 -2.14
CA THR A 445 7.82 1.05 -1.10
C THR A 445 6.67 0.43 -0.29
N LEU A 446 6.98 -0.09 0.89
CA LEU A 446 6.02 -0.61 1.85
C LEU A 446 5.31 0.57 2.55
N LYS A 447 4.00 0.69 2.34
CA LYS A 447 3.15 1.79 2.82
C LYS A 447 2.56 1.48 4.20
N ARG A 448 2.05 0.26 4.37
CA ARG A 448 1.48 -0.26 5.61
C ARG A 448 1.78 -1.76 5.74
N ILE A 449 2.08 -2.20 6.94
CA ILE A 449 2.00 -3.61 7.36
C ILE A 449 1.24 -3.58 8.67
N ALA A 450 0.11 -4.28 8.76
CA ALA A 450 -0.78 -4.22 9.92
C ALA A 450 -1.54 -5.54 10.14
N LEU A 451 -1.73 -5.91 11.40
CA LEU A 451 -2.78 -6.84 11.81
C LEU A 451 -4.11 -6.11 11.79
N GLU A 452 -5.09 -6.61 11.05
CA GLU A 452 -6.36 -5.93 10.84
C GLU A 452 -7.24 -5.93 12.11
N PRO A 453 -8.03 -4.86 12.39
CA PRO A 453 -8.83 -4.75 13.63
C PRO A 453 -9.92 -5.81 13.81
N THR A 454 -10.25 -6.55 12.75
CA THR A 454 -11.15 -7.72 12.75
C THR A 454 -10.49 -8.99 13.29
N SER A 455 -9.17 -9.00 13.45
CA SER A 455 -8.41 -10.13 13.98
C SER A 455 -8.66 -10.33 15.47
N SER A 456 -8.54 -11.57 15.94
CA SER A 456 -8.50 -11.84 17.38
C SER A 456 -7.35 -11.12 18.07
N LYS A 457 -7.60 -10.67 19.30
CA LYS A 457 -6.63 -10.01 20.19
C LYS A 457 -5.48 -10.94 20.61
N ASP A 458 -5.66 -12.24 20.39
CA ASP A 458 -4.71 -13.28 20.73
C ASP A 458 -3.64 -13.46 19.64
N TYR A 459 -3.82 -12.83 18.47
CA TYR A 459 -2.74 -12.57 17.52
C TYR A 459 -2.00 -11.28 17.82
N LYS A 460 -0.69 -11.32 17.64
CA LYS A 460 0.19 -10.17 17.82
C LYS A 460 1.31 -10.18 16.79
N MET A 461 1.30 -9.19 15.91
CA MET A 461 2.40 -8.93 15.00
C MET A 461 3.56 -8.24 15.75
N ILE A 462 4.81 -8.62 15.45
CA ILE A 462 6.00 -8.09 16.10
C ILE A 462 7.10 -7.79 15.05
N PRO A 463 7.56 -6.52 14.93
CA PRO A 463 7.01 -5.32 15.55
C PRO A 463 5.56 -5.05 15.11
N GLY A 464 4.76 -4.50 16.02
CA GLY A 464 3.31 -4.27 15.80
C GLY A 464 2.98 -3.00 15.00
N SER A 465 3.98 -2.21 14.64
CA SER A 465 3.85 -1.00 13.83
C SER A 465 5.10 -0.81 12.97
N TRP A 466 4.90 -0.34 11.75
CA TRP A 466 5.95 -0.17 10.75
C TRP A 466 5.98 1.26 10.23
N PRO A 467 7.17 1.88 10.08
CA PRO A 467 7.31 3.08 9.25
C PRO A 467 7.17 2.72 7.77
N VAL A 468 7.03 3.73 6.91
CA VAL A 468 7.21 3.54 5.46
C VAL A 468 8.65 3.09 5.20
N ILE A 469 8.81 1.96 4.50
CA ILE A 469 10.11 1.32 4.25
C ILE A 469 10.31 1.13 2.74
N SER A 470 11.53 1.37 2.26
CA SER A 470 11.93 0.96 0.91
C SER A 470 12.78 -0.30 0.98
N LEU A 471 12.27 -1.41 0.42
CA LEU A 471 12.92 -2.72 0.39
C LEU A 471 13.64 -2.88 -0.96
N ALA A 472 14.97 -2.97 -0.94
CA ALA A 472 15.79 -3.03 -2.15
C ALA A 472 15.65 -4.37 -2.91
N PRO A 473 15.97 -4.42 -4.21
CA PRO A 473 15.98 -5.65 -5.01
C PRO A 473 16.74 -6.80 -4.34
N ASN A 474 16.17 -8.00 -4.33
CA ASN A 474 16.73 -9.21 -3.70
C ASN A 474 16.98 -9.10 -2.18
N THR A 475 16.36 -8.14 -1.49
CA THR A 475 16.42 -8.05 -0.01
C THR A 475 15.12 -8.50 0.64
N SER A 476 15.24 -8.99 1.87
CA SER A 476 14.13 -9.54 2.66
C SER A 476 13.89 -8.75 3.94
N LEU A 477 12.61 -8.55 4.27
CA LEU A 477 12.14 -8.08 5.56
C LEU A 477 11.58 -9.28 6.34
N GLU A 478 12.05 -9.47 7.58
CA GLU A 478 11.53 -10.50 8.47
C GLU A 478 10.65 -9.89 9.56
N PHE A 479 9.55 -10.55 9.88
CA PHE A 479 8.71 -10.22 11.03
C PHE A 479 8.09 -11.46 11.66
N PHE A 480 7.51 -11.29 12.85
CA PHE A 480 6.96 -12.40 13.62
C PHE A 480 5.47 -12.19 13.85
N VAL A 481 4.71 -13.29 13.78
CA VAL A 481 3.33 -13.35 14.24
C VAL A 481 3.29 -14.31 15.42
N GLU A 482 3.03 -13.75 16.60
CA GLU A 482 2.86 -14.47 17.86
C GLU A 482 1.36 -14.75 18.08
N TYR A 483 1.01 -15.99 18.43
CA TYR A 483 -0.34 -16.37 18.84
C TYR A 483 -0.34 -16.82 20.30
N ARG A 484 -1.19 -16.16 21.12
CA ARG A 484 -1.36 -16.39 22.56
C ARG A 484 -2.86 -16.50 22.89
N PRO A 485 -3.48 -17.66 22.67
CA PRO A 485 -4.89 -17.85 23.00
C PRO A 485 -5.19 -17.53 24.46
N SER A 486 -6.33 -16.87 24.67
CA SER A 486 -6.86 -16.41 25.95
C SER A 486 -8.13 -17.18 26.35
N ASP A 487 -8.82 -17.80 25.38
CA ASP A 487 -9.89 -18.77 25.60
C ASP A 487 -9.76 -19.99 24.65
N ASN A 488 -10.85 -20.75 24.45
CA ASN A 488 -10.90 -21.98 23.65
C ASN A 488 -11.79 -21.85 22.38
N ASN A 489 -11.96 -20.65 21.83
CA ASN A 489 -12.70 -20.39 20.59
C ASN A 489 -11.85 -20.61 19.32
N ASN A 490 -12.47 -20.47 18.14
CA ASN A 490 -11.76 -20.45 16.85
C ASN A 490 -11.24 -19.03 16.61
N ASP A 491 -9.95 -18.81 16.73
CA ASP A 491 -9.34 -17.53 16.38
C ASP A 491 -9.04 -17.44 14.88
N LYS A 492 -9.30 -16.25 14.35
CA LYS A 492 -8.97 -15.84 12.98
C LYS A 492 -8.35 -14.44 12.99
N GLY A 493 -7.52 -14.17 12.00
CA GLY A 493 -6.96 -12.85 11.79
C GLY A 493 -6.45 -12.66 10.38
N GLU A 494 -6.16 -11.42 10.05
CA GLU A 494 -5.61 -11.03 8.76
C GLU A 494 -4.47 -10.04 8.98
N ILE A 495 -3.36 -10.22 8.28
CA ILE A 495 -2.32 -9.19 8.18
C ILE A 495 -2.29 -8.68 6.75
N THR A 496 -2.48 -7.37 6.59
CA THR A 496 -2.48 -6.71 5.28
C THR A 496 -1.18 -5.94 5.09
N ILE A 497 -0.55 -6.16 3.94
CA ILE A 497 0.68 -5.49 3.49
C ILE A 497 0.33 -4.64 2.27
N GLU A 498 0.46 -3.33 2.37
CA GLU A 498 0.22 -2.37 1.28
C GLU A 498 1.55 -1.85 0.73
N SER A 499 1.68 -1.80 -0.59
CA SER A 499 2.94 -1.56 -1.29
C SER A 499 2.77 -0.65 -2.53
N ASP A 500 3.87 -0.29 -3.21
CA ASP A 500 3.86 0.22 -4.60
C ASP A 500 4.15 -0.90 -5.63
N ASP A 501 3.80 -2.14 -5.28
CA ASP A 501 3.93 -3.31 -6.11
C ASP A 501 2.86 -3.29 -7.24
N PRO A 502 3.23 -3.35 -8.54
CA PRO A 502 2.30 -3.04 -9.61
C PRO A 502 1.38 -4.20 -10.03
N ASP A 503 1.62 -5.44 -9.61
CA ASP A 503 0.71 -6.58 -9.82
C ASP A 503 -0.04 -6.99 -8.53
N GLU A 504 0.61 -7.01 -7.36
CA GLU A 504 -0.01 -7.25 -6.06
C GLU A 504 0.18 -6.09 -5.04
N PRO A 505 -0.46 -4.92 -5.26
CA PRO A 505 -0.32 -3.72 -4.41
C PRO A 505 -0.83 -3.86 -2.96
N THR A 506 -1.54 -4.96 -2.68
CA THR A 506 -2.06 -5.32 -1.35
C THR A 506 -1.98 -6.84 -1.18
N ILE A 507 -1.08 -7.32 -0.32
CA ILE A 507 -0.91 -8.75 -0.01
C ILE A 507 -1.63 -9.05 1.31
N THR A 508 -2.54 -10.03 1.28
CA THR A 508 -3.25 -10.55 2.46
C THR A 508 -2.60 -11.83 2.98
N LEU A 509 -2.30 -11.85 4.28
CA LEU A 509 -1.84 -13.00 5.06
C LEU A 509 -2.99 -13.50 5.94
N THR A 510 -3.38 -14.77 5.80
CA THR A 510 -4.45 -15.37 6.60
C THR A 510 -3.90 -16.04 7.87
N LEU A 511 -4.47 -15.71 9.03
CA LEU A 511 -4.16 -16.32 10.32
C LEU A 511 -5.35 -17.19 10.76
N GLU A 512 -5.08 -18.46 11.07
CA GLU A 512 -6.10 -19.40 11.56
C GLU A 512 -5.58 -20.20 12.76
N ALA A 513 -6.36 -20.27 13.82
CA ALA A 513 -6.15 -21.18 14.93
C ALA A 513 -7.44 -21.99 15.16
N PRO A 514 -7.48 -23.26 14.72
CA PRO A 514 -8.64 -24.10 14.96
C PRO A 514 -8.77 -24.42 16.45
N VAL A 515 -10.01 -24.47 16.96
CA VAL A 515 -10.31 -24.88 18.34
C VAL A 515 -9.58 -26.17 18.67
N LYS A 516 -8.70 -26.08 19.68
CA LYS A 516 -8.07 -27.23 20.30
C LYS A 516 -8.28 -27.09 21.80
N VAL A 517 -8.97 -28.06 22.39
CA VAL A 517 -9.23 -28.10 23.83
C VAL A 517 -7.94 -28.50 24.55
N GLU A 518 -7.03 -27.54 24.70
CA GLU A 518 -5.85 -27.72 25.56
C GLU A 518 -6.28 -27.51 27.02
N ALA A 519 -5.82 -28.42 27.87
CA ALA A 519 -6.24 -28.48 29.27
C ALA A 519 -5.50 -27.43 30.12
N CYS A 520 -5.58 -27.60 31.43
CA CYS A 520 -4.53 -27.10 32.32
C CYS A 520 -3.18 -27.71 31.87
N GLU A 521 -2.11 -26.91 31.83
CA GLU A 521 -0.74 -27.41 31.66
C GLU A 521 0.22 -26.58 32.51
N LEU A 522 0.85 -27.22 33.49
CA LEU A 522 1.77 -26.58 34.42
C LEU A 522 3.24 -26.83 34.04
N SER A 523 3.99 -25.74 34.00
CA SER A 523 5.40 -25.71 33.63
C SER A 523 6.26 -25.19 34.80
N PRO A 524 7.11 -26.05 35.40
CA PRO A 524 7.97 -25.66 36.52
C PRO A 524 9.22 -24.93 36.03
N ASN A 525 9.43 -23.70 36.51
CA ASN A 525 10.61 -22.90 36.24
C ASN A 525 11.40 -22.60 37.54
N PRO A 526 12.60 -23.16 37.73
CA PRO A 526 13.30 -24.15 36.89
C PRO A 526 12.82 -25.60 37.12
N PHE A 527 12.97 -26.48 36.13
CA PHE A 527 12.64 -27.90 36.21
C PHE A 527 13.47 -28.70 37.24
N VAL A 528 14.63 -28.17 37.63
CA VAL A 528 15.52 -28.71 38.68
C VAL A 528 16.06 -27.57 39.52
N LEU A 529 16.00 -27.69 40.86
CA LEU A 529 16.62 -26.74 41.78
C LEU A 529 17.89 -27.33 42.39
N ASN A 530 19.01 -27.16 41.69
CA ASN A 530 20.32 -27.37 42.30
C ASN A 530 20.70 -26.11 43.10
N PHE A 531 20.83 -26.24 44.43
CA PHE A 531 21.28 -25.20 45.35
C PHE A 531 22.80 -25.05 45.41
N GLY A 532 23.57 -25.89 44.69
CA GLY A 532 25.02 -25.86 44.66
C GLY A 532 25.62 -26.41 45.97
N ARG A 533 26.60 -25.70 46.52
CA ARG A 533 27.27 -26.08 47.76
C ARG A 533 27.15 -24.97 48.80
N VAL A 534 26.43 -25.26 49.88
CA VAL A 534 26.21 -24.34 51.01
C VAL A 534 27.08 -24.79 52.20
N PRO A 535 27.84 -23.89 52.85
CA PRO A 535 28.60 -24.24 54.05
C PRO A 535 27.70 -24.80 55.16
N ILE A 536 28.25 -25.69 56.02
CA ILE A 536 27.49 -26.24 57.15
C ILE A 536 27.01 -25.08 58.04
N GLY A 537 25.73 -25.11 58.44
CA GLY A 537 25.14 -24.08 59.30
C GLY A 537 24.82 -22.76 58.59
N GLN A 538 25.10 -22.65 57.29
CA GLN A 538 24.52 -21.61 56.44
C GLN A 538 23.31 -22.16 55.68
N ALA A 539 22.55 -21.26 55.06
CA ALA A 539 21.39 -21.63 54.27
C ALA A 539 21.23 -20.76 53.03
N GLN A 540 20.62 -21.30 51.97
CA GLN A 540 20.37 -20.60 50.72
C GLN A 540 18.92 -20.79 50.28
N GLN A 541 18.28 -19.69 49.87
CA GLN A 541 16.94 -19.71 49.29
C GLN A 541 17.01 -19.71 47.76
N LYS A 542 16.06 -20.40 47.13
CA LYS A 542 15.77 -20.32 45.69
C LYS A 542 14.25 -20.35 45.47
N LYS A 543 13.78 -19.54 44.52
CA LYS A 543 12.39 -19.51 44.10
C LYS A 543 12.14 -20.58 43.04
N LEU A 544 11.08 -21.38 43.23
CA LEU A 544 10.48 -22.23 42.20
C LEU A 544 9.14 -21.60 41.79
N SER A 545 8.94 -21.43 40.50
CA SER A 545 7.69 -20.90 39.93
C SER A 545 7.00 -21.98 39.10
N PHE A 546 5.67 -21.96 39.05
CA PHE A 546 4.88 -22.83 38.18
C PHE A 546 3.97 -21.94 37.33
N VAL A 547 4.17 -21.95 36.03
CA VAL A 547 3.38 -21.17 35.07
C VAL A 547 2.29 -22.07 34.50
N ASN A 548 1.05 -21.58 34.42
CA ASN A 548 0.02 -22.22 33.61
C ASN A 548 0.22 -21.78 32.14
N GLU A 549 0.78 -22.68 31.34
CA GLU A 549 1.00 -22.50 29.90
C GLU A 549 -0.25 -22.93 29.08
N GLY A 550 -1.15 -23.70 29.70
CA GLY A 550 -2.42 -24.15 29.14
C GLY A 550 -3.54 -23.10 29.18
N LEU A 551 -4.69 -23.47 28.61
CA LEU A 551 -5.82 -22.56 28.34
C LEU A 551 -6.98 -22.71 29.34
N ARG A 552 -6.97 -23.76 30.16
CA ARG A 552 -7.87 -23.88 31.32
C ARG A 552 -7.12 -23.47 32.60
N PRO A 553 -7.80 -22.82 33.57
CA PRO A 553 -7.24 -22.68 34.91
C PRO A 553 -6.79 -24.03 35.50
N CYS A 554 -5.66 -24.02 36.21
CA CYS A 554 -5.06 -25.18 36.85
C CYS A 554 -5.29 -25.15 38.37
N GLU A 555 -5.88 -26.18 38.94
CA GLU A 555 -5.96 -26.38 40.38
C GLU A 555 -4.73 -27.15 40.89
N ILE A 556 -3.88 -26.48 41.66
CA ILE A 556 -2.81 -27.11 42.45
C ILE A 556 -3.41 -27.57 43.77
N LYS A 557 -3.37 -28.88 44.03
CA LYS A 557 -4.08 -29.55 45.14
C LYS A 557 -3.17 -29.80 46.33
N THR A 558 -1.92 -30.20 46.06
CA THR A 558 -0.91 -30.50 47.09
C THR A 558 0.43 -29.86 46.74
N LEU A 559 1.25 -29.65 47.76
CA LEU A 559 2.66 -29.32 47.59
C LEU A 559 3.43 -29.87 48.80
N SER A 560 4.46 -30.67 48.56
CA SER A 560 5.27 -31.27 49.63
C SER A 560 6.74 -31.42 49.24
N VAL A 561 7.59 -31.66 50.23
CA VAL A 561 9.02 -31.96 50.04
C VAL A 561 9.29 -33.39 50.50
N LYS A 562 9.71 -34.25 49.57
CA LYS A 562 10.14 -35.62 49.84
C LYS A 562 11.66 -35.68 49.89
N HIS A 563 12.23 -35.94 51.06
CA HIS A 563 13.66 -36.21 51.20
C HIS A 563 14.02 -37.59 50.63
N ILE A 564 15.12 -37.66 49.88
CA ILE A 564 15.60 -38.89 49.22
C ILE A 564 16.97 -39.28 49.78
N ALA A 565 17.88 -38.32 49.89
CA ALA A 565 19.21 -38.55 50.47
C ALA A 565 19.73 -37.31 51.23
N PRO A 566 20.54 -37.48 52.29
CA PRO A 566 20.70 -38.71 53.07
C PRO A 566 19.41 -38.99 53.86
N LEU A 567 19.02 -40.25 53.98
CA LEU A 567 17.83 -40.62 54.75
C LEU A 567 17.94 -40.13 56.20
N GLY A 568 16.86 -39.55 56.72
CA GLY A 568 16.80 -38.99 58.07
C GLY A 568 17.38 -37.57 58.23
N LEU A 569 17.78 -36.87 57.17
CA LEU A 569 18.27 -35.47 57.24
C LEU A 569 17.46 -34.51 56.37
N SER A 570 16.58 -33.73 56.99
CA SER A 570 15.76 -32.70 56.34
C SER A 570 16.52 -31.39 56.11
N ALA A 571 17.32 -31.33 55.04
CA ALA A 571 18.06 -30.12 54.68
C ALA A 571 17.30 -29.15 53.74
N PHE A 572 16.16 -29.55 53.18
CA PHE A 572 15.32 -28.71 52.30
C PHE A 572 13.97 -28.42 52.98
N GLN A 573 13.43 -27.22 52.83
CA GLN A 573 12.11 -26.85 53.35
C GLN A 573 11.47 -25.75 52.50
N ILE A 574 10.13 -25.67 52.51
CA ILE A 574 9.38 -24.54 51.96
C ILE A 574 9.45 -23.41 52.99
N VAL A 575 9.92 -22.22 52.60
CA VAL A 575 10.11 -21.07 53.53
C VAL A 575 8.78 -20.66 54.17
N GLN A 576 7.72 -20.60 53.37
CA GLN A 576 6.36 -20.32 53.81
C GLN A 576 5.43 -21.24 53.01
N PRO A 577 4.85 -22.29 53.63
CA PRO A 577 3.88 -23.16 52.97
C PRO A 577 2.66 -22.35 52.49
N PRO A 578 2.27 -22.47 51.20
CA PRO A 578 1.09 -21.80 50.67
C PRO A 578 -0.20 -22.49 51.12
N THR A 579 -1.30 -21.73 51.22
CA THR A 579 -2.64 -22.29 51.37
C THR A 579 -3.08 -22.97 50.08
N LEU A 580 -3.58 -24.21 50.17
CA LEU A 580 -4.01 -25.04 49.06
C LEU A 580 -5.42 -25.62 49.32
N PRO A 581 -6.20 -25.96 48.27
CA PRO A 581 -5.87 -25.85 46.85
C PRO A 581 -5.78 -24.39 46.36
N VAL A 582 -5.10 -24.16 45.24
CA VAL A 582 -4.99 -22.83 44.61
C VAL A 582 -5.14 -22.92 43.09
N THR A 583 -5.94 -22.02 42.52
CA THR A 583 -6.23 -21.98 41.08
C THR A 583 -5.29 -21.00 40.36
N VAL A 584 -4.44 -21.52 39.48
CA VAL A 584 -3.57 -20.75 38.58
C VAL A 584 -4.30 -20.51 37.26
N GLN A 585 -4.75 -19.28 37.03
CA GLN A 585 -5.38 -18.86 35.77
C GLN A 585 -4.41 -19.03 34.57
N PRO A 586 -4.88 -19.15 33.32
CA PRO A 586 -4.02 -19.19 32.12
C PRO A 586 -3.03 -18.01 32.07
N ASN A 587 -1.77 -18.27 31.71
CA ASN A 587 -0.62 -17.34 31.84
C ASN A 587 -0.26 -16.94 33.30
N GLY A 588 -1.05 -17.35 34.29
CA GLY A 588 -0.80 -17.10 35.70
C GLY A 588 0.43 -17.85 36.21
N THR A 589 1.05 -17.32 37.26
CA THR A 589 2.25 -17.89 37.88
C THR A 589 2.03 -18.12 39.36
N PHE A 590 2.06 -19.39 39.77
CA PHE A 590 2.23 -19.78 41.17
C PHE A 590 3.72 -19.77 41.53
N SER A 591 4.06 -19.65 42.81
CA SER A 591 5.45 -19.47 43.25
C SER A 591 5.64 -19.87 44.70
N VAL A 592 6.76 -20.54 44.97
CA VAL A 592 7.22 -20.85 46.33
C VAL A 592 8.71 -20.58 46.49
N GLU A 593 9.11 -20.16 47.69
CA GLU A 593 10.52 -20.05 48.06
C GLU A 593 10.93 -21.29 48.86
N LEU A 594 12.02 -21.92 48.41
CA LEU A 594 12.57 -23.14 48.98
C LEU A 594 13.94 -22.84 49.57
N LEU A 595 14.22 -23.41 50.73
CA LEU A 595 15.38 -23.13 51.57
C LEU A 595 16.19 -24.41 51.76
N TYR A 596 17.46 -24.38 51.40
CA TYR A 596 18.43 -25.44 51.63
C TYR A 596 19.39 -25.04 52.75
N ALA A 597 19.43 -25.80 53.84
CA ALA A 597 20.15 -25.51 55.08
C ALA A 597 20.86 -26.79 55.62
N PRO A 598 22.06 -27.15 55.10
CA PRO A 598 22.72 -28.39 55.46
C PRO A 598 23.40 -28.36 56.84
N SER A 599 23.15 -29.42 57.62
CA SER A 599 23.72 -29.64 58.96
C SER A 599 24.99 -30.52 58.98
N LYS A 600 25.34 -31.17 57.86
CA LYS A 600 26.54 -32.02 57.72
C LYS A 600 27.16 -31.83 56.32
N ALA A 601 28.46 -32.04 56.16
CA ALA A 601 29.14 -32.01 54.86
C ALA A 601 28.84 -33.26 54.01
N LEU A 602 27.61 -33.37 53.52
CA LEU A 602 27.13 -34.45 52.66
C LEU A 602 26.56 -33.88 51.35
N TRP A 603 26.24 -34.76 50.41
CA TRP A 603 25.30 -34.46 49.33
C TRP A 603 23.87 -34.67 49.84
N TYR A 604 22.93 -33.91 49.28
CA TYR A 604 21.51 -33.96 49.63
C TYR A 604 20.66 -33.96 48.37
N GLU A 605 19.64 -34.81 48.35
CA GLU A 605 18.64 -34.90 47.30
C GLU A 605 17.23 -34.97 47.91
N ALA A 606 16.31 -34.23 47.30
CA ALA A 606 14.90 -34.26 47.59
C ALA A 606 14.09 -34.03 46.30
N GLN A 607 12.78 -34.16 46.39
CA GLN A 607 11.83 -33.72 45.35
C GLN A 607 10.81 -32.79 45.97
N VAL A 608 10.45 -31.74 45.23
CA VAL A 608 9.15 -31.06 45.42
C VAL A 608 8.13 -31.90 44.67
N ILE A 609 7.11 -32.36 45.37
CA ILE A 609 5.96 -33.06 44.78
C ILE A 609 4.78 -32.09 44.76
N LEU A 610 4.20 -31.88 43.59
CA LEU A 610 3.04 -31.02 43.37
C LEU A 610 1.98 -31.82 42.61
N ASP A 611 0.82 -32.08 43.23
CA ASP A 611 -0.31 -32.71 42.56
C ASP A 611 -1.33 -31.66 42.08
N SER A 612 -1.90 -31.86 40.89
CA SER A 612 -2.77 -30.87 40.23
C SER A 612 -3.94 -31.50 39.44
N ASP A 613 -4.61 -30.73 38.59
CA ASP A 613 -5.57 -31.19 37.58
C ASP A 613 -5.04 -31.15 36.13
N ASP A 614 -3.74 -30.91 35.95
CA ASP A 614 -3.04 -31.08 34.67
C ASP A 614 -3.12 -32.56 34.22
N PRO A 615 -3.75 -32.89 33.07
CA PRO A 615 -3.87 -34.27 32.63
C PRO A 615 -2.61 -34.82 31.95
N LYS A 616 -1.65 -33.97 31.57
CA LYS A 616 -0.31 -34.38 31.11
C LYS A 616 0.62 -34.65 32.29
N ARG A 617 0.47 -33.89 33.39
CA ARG A 617 1.34 -33.93 34.58
C ARG A 617 0.56 -33.84 35.90
N PRO A 618 -0.34 -34.81 36.20
CA PRO A 618 -1.19 -34.74 37.40
C PRO A 618 -0.41 -34.78 38.72
N SER A 619 0.83 -35.26 38.69
CA SER A 619 1.82 -35.12 39.77
C SER A 619 3.19 -34.77 39.18
N MET A 620 3.76 -33.65 39.62
CA MET A 620 5.08 -33.15 39.17
C MET A 620 6.13 -33.32 40.26
N ASN A 621 7.28 -33.89 39.91
CA ASN A 621 8.36 -34.23 40.83
C ASN A 621 9.64 -33.43 40.51
N ILE A 622 9.73 -32.18 40.96
CA ILE A 622 10.85 -31.27 40.65
C ILE A 622 12.03 -31.64 41.55
N LYS A 623 13.16 -32.02 40.94
CA LYS A 623 14.33 -32.48 41.70
C LYS A 623 15.02 -31.30 42.41
N MET A 624 15.28 -31.46 43.70
CA MET A 624 16.13 -30.57 44.49
C MET A 624 17.46 -31.27 44.78
N LEU A 625 18.55 -30.58 44.48
CA LEU A 625 19.91 -31.06 44.70
C LEU A 625 20.68 -30.04 45.53
N GLY A 626 21.57 -30.53 46.39
CA GLY A 626 22.40 -29.69 47.25
C GLY A 626 23.61 -30.45 47.75
N SER A 627 24.63 -29.72 48.15
CA SER A 627 25.84 -30.28 48.76
C SER A 627 26.37 -29.36 49.85
N ALA A 628 27.28 -29.87 50.68
CA ALA A 628 27.76 -29.13 51.83
C ALA A 628 29.27 -29.27 52.07
N GLY A 629 29.84 -28.34 52.84
CA GLY A 629 31.27 -28.24 53.12
C GLY A 629 32.01 -27.18 52.28
N PRO A 630 33.36 -27.14 52.34
CA PRO A 630 34.15 -26.01 51.83
C PRO A 630 34.18 -25.95 50.29
N LEU A 631 33.52 -24.94 49.72
CA LEU A 631 33.60 -24.57 48.30
C LEU A 631 35.06 -24.41 47.86
N CYS A 632 35.54 -25.26 46.94
CA CYS A 632 36.91 -25.15 46.42
C CYS A 632 37.08 -25.29 44.89
N ILE A 633 35.99 -25.47 44.14
CA ILE A 633 35.90 -25.12 42.71
C ILE A 633 35.02 -23.87 42.63
N ARG A 634 35.37 -22.89 41.77
CA ARG A 634 34.54 -21.70 41.57
C ARG A 634 34.52 -21.24 40.12
N ALA A 635 33.34 -21.29 39.49
CA ALA A 635 33.06 -20.53 38.27
C ALA A 635 32.92 -19.03 38.58
N VAL A 636 33.43 -18.19 37.69
CA VAL A 636 33.26 -16.73 37.72
C VAL A 636 32.91 -16.23 36.31
N PRO A 637 31.70 -15.68 36.08
CA PRO A 637 30.59 -15.56 37.04
C PRO A 637 30.03 -16.93 37.47
N ASP A 638 29.24 -16.94 38.55
CA ASP A 638 28.58 -18.13 39.13
C ASP A 638 27.20 -18.43 38.53
N THR A 639 26.72 -17.53 37.67
CA THR A 639 25.54 -17.65 36.82
C THR A 639 25.83 -16.96 35.48
N LEU A 640 25.26 -17.45 34.39
CA LEU A 640 25.41 -16.85 33.07
C LEU A 640 24.08 -16.28 32.57
N ASP A 641 24.07 -14.97 32.36
CA ASP A 641 22.98 -14.26 31.68
C ASP A 641 23.48 -13.81 30.31
N LEU A 642 22.99 -14.46 29.24
CA LEU A 642 23.32 -14.11 27.86
C LEU A 642 22.45 -12.97 27.31
N GLY A 643 21.51 -12.47 28.12
CA GLY A 643 20.71 -11.29 27.83
C GLY A 643 19.67 -11.52 26.73
N LYS A 644 19.27 -10.42 26.07
CA LYS A 644 18.28 -10.41 25.00
C LYS A 644 18.97 -10.38 23.63
N VAL A 645 18.82 -11.45 22.86
CA VAL A 645 19.44 -11.63 21.54
C VAL A 645 18.33 -11.60 20.49
N LYS A 646 18.59 -11.04 19.30
CA LYS A 646 17.60 -11.04 18.22
C LYS A 646 17.42 -12.49 17.75
N ALA A 647 16.20 -12.96 17.52
CA ALA A 647 15.98 -14.28 16.95
C ALA A 647 16.75 -14.44 15.62
N ASN A 648 17.27 -15.65 15.37
CA ASN A 648 18.21 -16.01 14.30
C ASN A 648 19.60 -15.33 14.35
N CYS A 649 19.89 -14.45 15.32
CA CYS A 649 21.25 -13.93 15.56
C CYS A 649 21.98 -14.75 16.63
N GLN A 650 23.31 -14.79 16.56
CA GLN A 650 24.13 -15.33 17.65
C GLN A 650 24.46 -14.25 18.69
N SER A 651 24.58 -14.65 19.96
CA SER A 651 25.06 -13.80 21.04
C SER A 651 26.55 -13.50 20.88
N ALA A 652 27.04 -12.42 21.48
CA ALA A 652 28.45 -12.34 21.81
C ALA A 652 28.83 -13.54 22.69
N LYS A 653 30.00 -14.16 22.44
CA LYS A 653 30.55 -15.21 23.30
C LYS A 653 30.83 -14.65 24.69
N GLN A 654 30.46 -15.39 25.73
CA GLN A 654 30.71 -15.02 27.12
C GLN A 654 31.66 -16.03 27.78
N THR A 655 32.75 -15.52 28.37
CA THR A 655 33.87 -16.33 28.85
C THR A 655 33.85 -16.48 30.37
N ILE A 656 33.32 -17.62 30.85
CA ILE A 656 33.44 -18.03 32.25
C ILE A 656 34.86 -18.52 32.51
N ALA A 657 35.38 -18.28 33.72
CA ALA A 657 36.60 -18.93 34.21
C ALA A 657 36.26 -19.83 35.42
N ILE A 658 36.64 -21.10 35.35
CA ILE A 658 36.42 -22.11 36.40
C ILE A 658 37.75 -22.32 37.12
N TYR A 659 37.86 -21.78 38.32
CA TYR A 659 39.06 -21.81 39.15
C TYR A 659 39.09 -23.02 40.07
N ASN A 660 40.27 -23.62 40.23
CA ASN A 660 40.58 -24.44 41.39
C ASN A 660 41.09 -23.52 42.53
N ILE A 661 40.39 -23.49 43.66
CA ILE A 661 40.83 -22.81 44.89
C ILE A 661 41.04 -23.79 46.07
N CYS A 662 41.00 -25.11 45.80
CA CYS A 662 41.37 -26.16 46.74
C CYS A 662 42.86 -26.07 47.13
N SER A 663 43.23 -26.67 48.26
CA SER A 663 44.63 -26.76 48.71
C SER A 663 45.51 -27.65 47.83
N LEU A 664 44.90 -28.56 47.05
CA LEU A 664 45.57 -29.52 46.16
C LEU A 664 45.20 -29.26 44.69
N PRO A 665 46.03 -29.71 43.73
CA PRO A 665 45.64 -29.76 42.32
C PRO A 665 44.38 -30.60 42.09
N LEU A 666 43.63 -30.28 41.03
CA LEU A 666 42.38 -30.93 40.69
C LEU A 666 42.17 -30.93 39.17
N ASP A 667 41.70 -32.04 38.61
CA ASP A 667 41.45 -32.16 37.17
C ASP A 667 39.98 -31.93 36.87
N ILE A 668 39.69 -31.03 35.93
CA ILE A 668 38.35 -30.89 35.36
C ILE A 668 38.18 -31.97 34.28
N LYS A 669 37.36 -33.00 34.57
CA LYS A 669 37.19 -34.20 33.73
C LYS A 669 36.27 -33.98 32.53
N LYS A 670 35.15 -33.27 32.70
CA LYS A 670 34.15 -33.00 31.64
C LYS A 670 33.45 -31.67 31.92
N ILE A 671 33.10 -30.93 30.85
CA ILE A 671 32.16 -29.81 30.88
C ILE A 671 31.08 -30.10 29.83
N ALA A 672 29.80 -30.02 30.20
CA ALA A 672 28.68 -30.30 29.30
C ALA A 672 27.38 -29.60 29.73
N LEU A 673 26.53 -29.25 28.77
CA LEU A 673 25.15 -28.83 29.02
C LEU A 673 24.36 -29.98 29.66
N THR A 674 23.44 -29.67 30.57
CA THR A 674 22.56 -30.67 31.21
C THR A 674 21.43 -31.11 30.30
N GLN A 675 20.97 -32.35 30.49
CA GLN A 675 19.76 -32.86 29.82
C GLN A 675 18.56 -31.97 30.19
N GLY A 676 17.85 -31.46 29.19
CA GLY A 676 16.78 -30.48 29.37
C GLY A 676 17.20 -29.01 29.23
N THR A 677 18.50 -28.72 29.04
CA THR A 677 18.95 -27.39 28.57
C THR A 677 18.59 -27.19 27.10
N SER A 678 18.12 -26.00 26.73
CA SER A 678 17.79 -25.65 25.34
C SER A 678 18.98 -25.83 24.39
N SER A 679 18.72 -26.35 23.19
CA SER A 679 19.71 -26.56 22.12
C SER A 679 20.27 -25.27 21.52
N GLU A 680 19.69 -24.13 21.88
CA GLU A 680 20.12 -22.81 21.47
C GLU A 680 21.39 -22.36 22.19
N PHE A 681 21.68 -22.92 23.37
CA PHE A 681 22.95 -22.72 24.07
C PHE A 681 24.04 -23.63 23.50
N LYS A 682 25.20 -23.05 23.18
CA LYS A 682 26.35 -23.79 22.63
C LYS A 682 27.61 -23.47 23.41
N ILE A 683 28.32 -24.51 23.85
CA ILE A 683 29.69 -24.40 24.35
C ILE A 683 30.61 -24.29 23.12
N THR A 684 31.18 -23.11 22.89
CA THR A 684 31.92 -22.80 21.65
C THR A 684 33.44 -22.96 21.78
N ASN A 685 33.95 -23.10 23.00
CA ASN A 685 35.35 -23.39 23.26
C ASN A 685 35.48 -24.18 24.56
N SER A 686 35.86 -25.45 24.44
CA SER A 686 36.38 -26.27 25.51
C SER A 686 37.86 -26.58 25.21
N LYS A 687 38.75 -26.08 26.08
CA LYS A 687 40.12 -26.59 26.18
C LYS A 687 40.04 -28.11 26.35
N THR A 688 40.96 -28.87 25.72
CA THR A 688 40.97 -30.34 25.79
C THR A 688 40.90 -30.82 27.25
N LEU A 689 39.93 -31.70 27.52
CA LEU A 689 39.67 -32.28 28.84
C LEU A 689 40.11 -33.76 28.85
N PRO A 690 40.60 -34.31 29.97
CA PRO A 690 40.74 -33.65 31.28
C PRO A 690 41.85 -32.60 31.31
N VAL A 691 41.67 -31.55 32.14
CA VAL A 691 42.70 -30.54 32.39
C VAL A 691 42.97 -30.39 33.88
N GLN A 692 44.23 -30.59 34.28
CA GLN A 692 44.68 -30.33 35.65
C GLN A 692 44.79 -28.83 35.91
N LEU A 693 44.31 -28.40 37.07
CA LEU A 693 44.41 -27.03 37.59
C LEU A 693 45.06 -27.07 38.98
N LYS A 694 46.12 -26.29 39.20
CA LYS A 694 46.67 -26.02 40.53
C LYS A 694 45.82 -24.95 41.25
N ARG A 695 46.06 -24.77 42.56
CA ARG A 695 45.42 -23.69 43.35
C ARG A 695 45.68 -22.33 42.68
N GLY A 696 44.61 -21.59 42.38
CA GLY A 696 44.63 -20.29 41.70
C GLY A 696 44.59 -20.34 40.16
N GLU A 697 44.77 -21.51 39.55
CA GLU A 697 44.63 -21.69 38.09
C GLU A 697 43.16 -21.89 37.68
N ALA A 698 42.85 -21.62 36.40
CA ALA A 698 41.51 -21.80 35.84
C ALA A 698 41.52 -22.40 34.43
N VAL A 699 40.46 -23.13 34.11
CA VAL A 699 40.06 -23.39 32.72
C VAL A 699 39.05 -22.31 32.30
N GLN A 700 39.16 -21.84 31.06
CA GLN A 700 38.19 -20.93 30.45
C GLN A 700 37.15 -21.72 29.66
N LEU A 701 35.92 -21.22 29.67
CA LEU A 701 34.77 -21.80 29.00
C LEU A 701 34.03 -20.69 28.25
N GLU A 702 33.89 -20.83 26.93
CA GLU A 702 33.07 -19.91 26.13
C GLU A 702 31.70 -20.51 25.84
N VAL A 703 30.66 -19.72 26.09
CA VAL A 703 29.27 -20.06 25.79
C VAL A 703 28.67 -18.99 24.89
N ALA A 704 27.88 -19.42 23.91
CA ALA A 704 27.05 -18.56 23.07
C ALA A 704 25.58 -19.05 23.11
N TYR A 705 24.67 -18.18 22.71
CA TYR A 705 23.23 -18.44 22.60
C TYR A 705 22.73 -17.96 21.25
N HIS A 706 21.88 -18.74 20.60
CA HIS A 706 21.32 -18.46 19.28
C HIS A 706 19.82 -18.75 19.31
N PRO A 707 18.98 -17.76 19.69
CA PRO A 707 17.54 -17.93 19.78
C PRO A 707 16.89 -18.19 18.43
N THR A 708 15.99 -19.16 18.40
CA THR A 708 15.16 -19.52 17.24
C THR A 708 13.69 -19.11 17.41
N ASP A 709 13.26 -18.79 18.64
CA ASP A 709 11.97 -18.18 18.93
C ASP A 709 12.07 -16.87 19.75
N LEU A 710 10.97 -16.44 20.39
CA LEU A 710 10.85 -15.20 21.16
C LEU A 710 10.61 -15.43 22.67
N THR A 711 10.98 -16.60 23.19
CA THR A 711 10.77 -17.00 24.58
C THR A 711 12.01 -16.73 25.45
N GLN A 712 12.07 -17.33 26.66
CA GLN A 712 13.18 -17.18 27.60
C GLN A 712 13.77 -18.54 27.96
N ASP A 713 14.84 -18.91 27.26
CA ASP A 713 15.58 -20.14 27.50
C ASP A 713 16.33 -20.15 28.83
N SER A 714 16.46 -21.36 29.39
CA SER A 714 17.29 -21.62 30.55
C SER A 714 17.89 -23.03 30.50
N GLY A 715 18.85 -23.28 31.38
CA GLY A 715 19.49 -24.58 31.55
C GLY A 715 20.64 -24.52 32.55
N SER A 716 21.53 -25.52 32.52
CA SER A 716 22.77 -25.49 33.29
C SER A 716 23.92 -26.19 32.57
N ILE A 717 25.14 -25.80 32.92
CA ILE A 717 26.37 -26.48 32.50
C ILE A 717 26.91 -27.25 33.71
N THR A 718 27.07 -28.56 33.56
CA THR A 718 27.76 -29.43 34.51
C THR A 718 29.27 -29.44 34.25
N ILE A 719 30.03 -29.43 35.34
CA ILE A 719 31.49 -29.45 35.37
C ILE A 719 31.89 -30.57 36.35
N SER A 720 32.46 -31.64 35.84
CA SER A 720 32.95 -32.77 36.65
C SER A 720 34.44 -32.68 36.93
N ASN A 721 34.86 -33.23 38.06
CA ASN A 721 36.21 -33.07 38.61
C ASN A 721 36.84 -34.41 39.06
N SER A 722 38.11 -34.41 39.47
CA SER A 722 38.84 -35.63 39.86
C SER A 722 38.73 -36.07 41.31
N SER A 723 38.09 -35.30 42.19
CA SER A 723 37.88 -35.67 43.59
C SER A 723 36.52 -36.32 43.82
N ASP A 724 36.52 -37.52 44.40
CA ASP A 724 35.30 -38.29 44.71
C ASP A 724 34.50 -37.70 45.89
N THR A 725 35.03 -36.68 46.57
CA THR A 725 34.36 -35.95 47.67
C THR A 725 33.90 -34.54 47.29
N LEU A 726 34.23 -34.06 46.07
CA LEU A 726 33.74 -32.80 45.53
C LEU A 726 32.61 -33.06 44.53
N PRO A 727 31.41 -32.50 44.75
CA PRO A 727 30.26 -32.71 43.86
C PRO A 727 30.52 -32.14 42.46
N LEU A 728 29.72 -32.58 41.50
CA LEU A 728 29.57 -31.90 40.21
C LEU A 728 29.22 -30.43 40.45
N MET A 729 29.96 -29.50 39.83
CA MET A 729 29.57 -28.11 39.83
C MET A 729 28.55 -27.88 38.70
N GLU A 730 27.43 -27.23 39.03
CA GLU A 730 26.50 -26.70 38.05
C GLU A 730 26.59 -25.17 37.96
N LEU A 731 26.57 -24.66 36.73
CA LEU A 731 26.52 -23.26 36.38
C LEU A 731 25.18 -22.98 35.66
N PRO A 732 24.22 -22.27 36.28
CA PRO A 732 22.97 -21.92 35.63
C PRO A 732 23.19 -20.97 34.46
N ILE A 733 22.52 -21.21 33.35
CA ILE A 733 22.57 -20.36 32.14
C ILE A 733 21.15 -19.94 31.72
N LYS A 734 21.02 -18.74 31.15
CA LYS A 734 19.76 -18.24 30.56
C LYS A 734 19.99 -17.24 29.43
N GLY A 735 18.99 -17.08 28.58
CA GLY A 735 18.91 -16.10 27.50
C GLY A 735 17.44 -15.73 27.23
N ALA A 736 17.21 -14.83 26.28
CA ALA A 736 15.87 -14.62 25.71
C ALA A 736 15.95 -14.18 24.24
N GLY A 737 15.10 -14.76 23.40
CA GLY A 737 14.90 -14.33 22.02
C GLY A 737 14.00 -13.10 21.95
N ILE A 738 14.34 -12.13 21.09
CA ILE A 738 13.51 -10.95 20.81
C ILE A 738 13.47 -10.61 19.32
N ALA A 739 12.39 -9.98 18.87
CA ALA A 739 12.11 -9.77 17.45
C ALA A 739 12.97 -8.66 16.78
N THR A 740 13.66 -7.82 17.56
CA THR A 740 14.30 -6.60 17.03
C THR A 740 15.73 -6.41 17.51
N GLU A 741 16.55 -5.82 16.64
CA GLU A 741 17.87 -5.28 16.97
C GLU A 741 17.80 -3.92 17.68
N THR A 742 16.75 -3.13 17.43
CA THR A 742 16.57 -1.83 18.10
C THR A 742 16.47 -2.03 19.61
N GLN A 743 17.23 -1.25 20.37
CA GLN A 743 17.26 -1.27 21.83
C GLN A 743 17.22 0.16 22.36
N SER A 744 16.54 0.34 23.49
CA SER A 744 16.42 1.61 24.20
C SER A 744 16.69 1.36 25.68
N ASP A 745 17.80 1.88 26.18
CA ASP A 745 18.21 1.73 27.57
C ASP A 745 18.08 3.09 28.29
N GLN A 746 17.36 3.11 29.41
CA GLN A 746 17.08 4.31 30.19
C GLN A 746 17.66 4.19 31.60
N PHE A 747 18.40 5.21 32.03
CA PHE A 747 19.08 5.29 33.31
C PHE A 747 18.68 6.60 34.01
N VAL A 748 18.37 6.54 35.31
CA VAL A 748 18.05 7.72 36.11
C VAL A 748 19.16 7.93 37.13
N GLN A 749 19.78 9.10 37.12
CA GLN A 749 20.83 9.44 38.07
C GLN A 749 20.22 9.71 39.46
N SER A 750 20.41 8.81 40.42
CA SER A 750 19.86 8.94 41.78
C SER A 750 20.29 10.26 42.46
N ASP A 751 19.37 10.87 43.22
CA ASP A 751 19.63 12.00 44.13
C ASP A 751 19.99 11.58 45.56
N THR A 752 19.80 10.30 45.90
CA THR A 752 20.32 9.65 47.11
C THR A 752 21.08 8.38 46.71
N PRO A 753 22.35 8.50 46.25
CA PRO A 753 23.13 7.33 45.87
C PRO A 753 23.41 6.44 47.09
N LYS A 754 23.30 5.12 46.90
CA LYS A 754 23.64 4.11 47.90
C LYS A 754 25.03 3.56 47.61
N VAL A 755 25.89 3.48 48.62
CA VAL A 755 27.29 3.03 48.44
C VAL A 755 27.75 2.15 49.61
N ASP A 756 28.21 0.94 49.31
CA ASP A 756 28.92 0.07 50.24
C ASP A 756 30.43 0.33 50.04
N LEU A 757 31.16 0.72 51.08
CA LEU A 757 32.58 1.10 51.01
C LEU A 757 33.42 0.24 51.97
N LEU A 758 34.31 -0.57 51.42
CA LEU A 758 35.23 -1.41 52.18
C LEU A 758 36.65 -0.83 52.13
N PHE A 759 37.19 -0.45 53.28
CA PHE A 759 38.63 -0.22 53.42
C PHE A 759 39.36 -1.53 53.72
N VAL A 760 40.45 -1.77 52.99
CA VAL A 760 41.43 -2.82 53.27
C VAL A 760 42.72 -2.11 53.68
N ILE A 761 42.98 -2.07 54.99
CA ILE A 761 44.06 -1.27 55.58
C ILE A 761 45.16 -2.18 56.08
N ASP A 762 46.38 -1.92 55.65
CA ASP A 762 47.53 -2.71 56.04
C ASP A 762 47.89 -2.54 57.53
N ASP A 763 48.06 -3.68 58.20
CA ASP A 763 48.39 -3.82 59.62
C ASP A 763 49.86 -4.21 59.88
N SER A 764 50.74 -4.00 58.89
CA SER A 764 52.21 -4.03 59.01
C SER A 764 52.76 -3.05 60.09
N TYR A 765 54.05 -3.18 60.43
CA TYR A 765 54.68 -2.33 61.44
C TYR A 765 54.88 -0.87 60.99
N SER A 766 55.25 -0.66 59.73
CA SER A 766 55.51 0.67 59.13
C SER A 766 54.25 1.53 59.00
N MET A 767 53.08 0.89 58.83
CA MET A 767 51.79 1.54 58.62
C MET A 767 51.31 2.45 59.75
N SER A 768 51.91 2.42 60.95
CA SER A 768 51.55 3.27 62.10
C SER A 768 51.33 4.74 61.73
N LYS A 769 52.25 5.33 60.96
CA LYS A 769 52.19 6.73 60.53
C LYS A 769 51.09 6.97 59.48
N HIS A 770 50.87 6.00 58.59
CA HIS A 770 49.92 6.10 57.49
C HIS A 770 48.47 5.91 57.98
N GLN A 771 48.22 4.98 58.91
CA GLN A 771 46.94 4.85 59.61
C GLN A 771 46.58 6.13 60.39
N GLN A 772 47.55 6.75 61.09
CA GLN A 772 47.33 8.04 61.76
C GLN A 772 47.02 9.18 60.79
N ASN A 773 47.73 9.26 59.66
CA ASN A 773 47.49 10.29 58.65
C ASN A 773 46.11 10.14 58.01
N LEU A 774 45.69 8.91 57.69
CA LEU A 774 44.35 8.59 57.23
C LEU A 774 43.30 9.05 58.25
N SER A 775 43.40 8.59 59.51
CA SER A 775 42.49 8.93 60.60
C SER A 775 42.30 10.44 60.78
N LYS A 776 43.41 11.20 60.81
CA LYS A 776 43.39 12.67 60.93
C LYS A 776 42.70 13.37 59.74
N ASN A 777 42.60 12.72 58.58
CA ASN A 777 42.09 13.32 57.34
C ASN A 777 40.77 12.72 56.83
N LEU A 778 40.01 11.96 57.63
CA LEU A 778 38.73 11.36 57.19
C LEU A 778 37.57 12.37 56.98
N GLN A 779 37.66 13.59 57.53
CA GLN A 779 36.56 14.56 57.51
C GLN A 779 36.01 14.90 56.10
N PRO A 780 36.84 15.16 55.05
CA PRO A 780 36.33 15.50 53.72
C PRO A 780 35.51 14.36 53.09
N LEU A 781 35.82 13.11 53.40
CA LEU A 781 35.09 11.93 52.90
C LEU A 781 33.66 11.91 53.45
N LEU A 782 33.50 12.15 54.76
CA LEU A 782 32.19 12.22 55.40
C LEU A 782 31.43 13.49 54.97
N THR A 783 32.09 14.64 54.88
CA THR A 783 31.47 15.89 54.41
C THR A 783 30.96 15.76 52.97
N TYR A 784 31.71 15.12 52.08
CA TYR A 784 31.26 14.86 50.71
C TYR A 784 30.01 13.95 50.72
N ALA A 785 30.05 12.85 51.48
CA ALA A 785 28.92 11.92 51.59
C ALA A 785 27.65 12.59 52.15
N GLN A 786 27.79 13.43 53.18
CA GLN A 786 26.70 14.18 53.78
C GLN A 786 26.13 15.23 52.81
N ASN A 787 26.98 16.01 52.15
CA ASN A 787 26.57 17.01 51.16
C ASN A 787 25.86 16.40 49.95
N LYS A 788 26.20 15.16 49.57
CA LYS A 788 25.56 14.40 48.49
C LYS A 788 24.42 13.49 48.97
N LYS A 789 24.04 13.53 50.26
CA LYS A 789 22.99 12.70 50.88
C LYS A 789 23.14 11.19 50.59
N VAL A 790 24.38 10.70 50.62
CA VAL A 790 24.72 9.30 50.33
C VAL A 790 24.21 8.39 51.46
N ASP A 791 23.46 7.35 51.10
CA ASP A 791 23.13 6.24 52.01
C ASP A 791 24.28 5.22 51.97
N PHE A 792 25.32 5.49 52.77
CA PHE A 792 26.53 4.65 52.82
C PHE A 792 26.50 3.58 53.92
N GLN A 793 27.22 2.49 53.64
CA GLN A 793 27.77 1.62 54.66
C GLN A 793 29.29 1.60 54.50
N ILE A 794 30.05 1.90 55.57
CA ILE A 794 31.51 1.85 55.57
C ILE A 794 31.97 0.71 56.49
N ALA A 795 32.78 -0.19 55.95
CA ALA A 795 33.42 -1.29 56.66
C ALA A 795 34.94 -1.20 56.52
N VAL A 796 35.66 -1.85 57.46
CA VAL A 796 37.13 -1.88 57.47
C VAL A 796 37.61 -3.30 57.76
N THR A 797 38.53 -3.82 56.98
CA THR A 797 39.29 -5.05 57.23
C THR A 797 40.79 -4.79 57.02
N THR A 798 41.64 -5.79 57.27
CA THR A 798 43.10 -5.64 57.15
C THR A 798 43.71 -6.52 56.05
N THR A 799 44.99 -6.31 55.73
CA THR A 799 45.76 -7.13 54.77
C THR A 799 46.10 -8.52 55.32
N SER A 800 46.14 -8.69 56.64
CA SER A 800 46.44 -9.95 57.31
C SER A 800 45.46 -11.08 56.94
N VAL A 801 45.96 -12.09 56.23
CA VAL A 801 45.23 -13.31 55.91
C VAL A 801 46.10 -14.55 56.11
N GLU A 802 45.87 -15.26 57.21
CA GLU A 802 46.48 -16.56 57.46
C GLU A 802 45.66 -17.69 56.80
N ASP A 803 46.34 -18.75 56.36
CA ASP A 803 45.67 -19.96 55.87
C ASP A 803 45.27 -20.93 57.01
N ASN A 804 45.86 -20.80 58.21
CA ASN A 804 45.51 -21.56 59.43
C ASN A 804 45.45 -20.64 60.67
N PRO A 805 44.44 -19.75 60.80
CA PRO A 805 44.34 -18.81 61.92
C PRO A 805 44.05 -19.50 63.26
N SER A 806 44.56 -18.93 64.36
CA SER A 806 44.21 -19.36 65.72
C SER A 806 42.70 -19.19 66.01
N PRO A 807 42.05 -20.09 66.77
CA PRO A 807 40.65 -19.92 67.20
C PRO A 807 40.36 -18.64 67.99
N THR A 808 41.39 -17.99 68.55
CA THR A 808 41.29 -16.71 69.27
C THR A 808 41.51 -15.48 68.40
N GLN A 809 41.87 -15.67 67.12
CA GLN A 809 42.28 -14.62 66.20
C GLN A 809 41.17 -14.30 65.20
N ARG A 810 40.98 -13.01 64.88
CA ARG A 810 39.91 -12.61 63.95
C ARG A 810 40.25 -13.13 62.52
N PRO A 811 39.35 -13.85 61.84
CA PRO A 811 39.62 -14.35 60.50
C PRO A 811 39.91 -13.22 59.50
N GLY A 812 40.91 -13.41 58.63
CA GLY A 812 41.26 -12.45 57.57
C GLY A 812 40.06 -12.20 56.64
N GLY A 813 39.71 -10.92 56.46
CA GLY A 813 38.49 -10.49 55.76
C GLY A 813 37.29 -10.17 56.66
N CYS A 814 37.26 -10.58 57.94
CA CYS A 814 36.23 -10.13 58.87
C CYS A 814 36.42 -8.63 59.20
N PHE A 815 35.33 -7.89 59.42
CA PHE A 815 35.41 -6.46 59.73
C PHE A 815 35.91 -6.15 61.14
N VAL A 816 36.59 -5.00 61.27
CA VAL A 816 37.08 -4.46 62.54
C VAL A 816 35.90 -3.90 63.36
N GLY A 817 35.91 -4.12 64.67
CA GLY A 817 34.89 -3.67 65.61
C GLY A 817 34.09 -4.82 66.24
N THR A 818 33.39 -4.55 67.34
CA THR A 818 32.62 -5.53 68.11
C THR A 818 31.12 -5.43 67.85
N THR A 819 30.51 -4.30 68.18
CA THR A 819 29.08 -4.00 68.00
C THR A 819 28.81 -3.30 66.66
N ASP A 820 29.48 -2.19 66.42
CA ASP A 820 29.19 -1.27 65.31
C ASP A 820 30.10 -1.53 64.09
N LYS A 821 30.14 -2.77 63.60
CA LYS A 821 31.07 -3.18 62.51
C LYS A 821 30.86 -2.41 61.21
N LEU A 822 29.62 -2.00 60.95
CA LEU A 822 29.20 -1.23 59.77
C LEU A 822 28.86 0.20 60.19
N LEU A 823 29.54 1.18 59.60
CA LEU A 823 29.36 2.60 59.89
C LEU A 823 28.40 3.22 58.86
N THR A 824 27.38 3.91 59.31
CA THR A 824 26.28 4.44 58.48
C THR A 824 26.02 5.92 58.80
N PRO A 825 25.20 6.66 58.02
CA PRO A 825 24.75 8.00 58.38
C PRO A 825 24.06 8.10 59.76
N LYS A 826 23.62 6.98 60.34
CA LYS A 826 22.96 6.90 61.66
C LYS A 826 23.90 6.51 62.81
N THR A 827 25.16 6.18 62.55
CA THR A 827 26.10 5.73 63.58
C THR A 827 26.47 6.87 64.54
N PRO A 828 26.30 6.70 65.87
CA PRO A 828 26.68 7.73 66.85
C PRO A 828 28.15 8.15 66.75
N ASN A 829 28.40 9.46 66.85
CA ASN A 829 29.73 10.06 66.77
C ASN A 829 30.55 9.59 65.55
N LEU A 830 29.90 9.40 64.41
CA LEU A 830 30.43 8.74 63.20
C LEU A 830 31.90 9.07 62.89
N LEU A 831 32.31 10.34 62.87
CA LEU A 831 33.70 10.74 62.61
C LEU A 831 34.65 10.08 63.63
N ALA A 832 34.46 10.31 64.93
CA ALA A 832 35.33 9.77 65.97
C ALA A 832 35.32 8.23 66.00
N THR A 833 34.17 7.62 65.70
CA THR A 833 34.03 6.17 65.57
C THR A 833 34.83 5.63 64.37
N PHE A 834 34.76 6.29 63.22
CA PHE A 834 35.49 5.93 62.00
C PHE A 834 37.01 6.20 62.12
N GLN A 835 37.39 7.32 62.75
CA GLN A 835 38.78 7.68 63.05
C GLN A 835 39.47 6.63 63.93
N LYS A 836 38.76 6.08 64.92
CA LYS A 836 39.24 4.92 65.69
C LYS A 836 39.28 3.65 64.85
N ARG A 837 38.28 3.43 63.99
CA ARG A 837 38.12 2.21 63.19
C ARG A 837 39.23 1.98 62.16
N VAL A 838 39.84 3.03 61.62
CA VAL A 838 40.95 2.93 60.66
C VAL A 838 42.33 2.76 61.30
N ILE A 839 42.44 2.91 62.63
CA ILE A 839 43.63 2.50 63.38
C ILE A 839 43.48 1.01 63.68
N VAL A 840 43.82 0.19 62.68
CA VAL A 840 43.59 -1.26 62.71
C VAL A 840 44.62 -2.02 63.55
N GLY A 841 45.78 -1.39 63.81
CA GLY A 841 46.90 -1.99 64.53
C GLY A 841 48.11 -2.21 63.62
N THR A 842 49.25 -2.56 64.22
CA THR A 842 50.55 -2.67 63.54
C THR A 842 51.26 -3.98 63.95
N LYS A 843 50.47 -5.06 63.96
CA LYS A 843 50.84 -6.42 64.42
C LYS A 843 50.22 -7.49 63.50
N GLY A 844 50.08 -7.17 62.22
CA GLY A 844 49.59 -8.07 61.20
C GLY A 844 50.55 -9.21 60.89
N ALA A 845 50.10 -10.10 60.01
CA ALA A 845 50.94 -11.13 59.39
C ALA A 845 51.94 -10.49 58.42
N ALA A 846 53.15 -11.05 58.32
CA ALA A 846 54.21 -10.59 57.41
C ALA A 846 54.02 -11.07 55.94
N ILE A 847 52.76 -11.20 55.51
CA ILE A 847 52.36 -11.49 54.12
C ILE A 847 51.02 -10.79 53.84
N GLU A 848 51.06 -9.75 53.01
CA GLU A 848 50.04 -8.71 52.90
C GLU A 848 49.07 -9.08 51.79
N ARG A 849 47.96 -9.71 52.16
CA ARG A 849 47.02 -10.37 51.24
C ARG A 849 45.72 -9.60 51.12
N GLY A 850 45.83 -8.30 50.81
CA GLY A 850 44.68 -7.39 50.75
C GLY A 850 43.60 -7.82 49.76
N MET A 851 43.97 -8.36 48.59
CA MET A 851 42.99 -8.88 47.63
C MET A 851 42.31 -10.17 48.12
N ASP A 852 43.02 -11.05 48.84
CA ASP A 852 42.41 -12.22 49.49
C ASP A 852 41.50 -11.81 50.67
N ALA A 853 41.87 -10.76 51.41
CA ALA A 853 41.05 -10.18 52.48
C ALA A 853 39.77 -9.56 51.92
N MET A 854 39.85 -8.77 50.83
CA MET A 854 38.70 -8.28 50.09
C MET A 854 37.81 -9.42 49.60
N TYR A 855 38.40 -10.46 48.99
CA TYR A 855 37.67 -11.62 48.51
C TYR A 855 36.89 -12.30 49.64
N ARG A 856 37.57 -12.66 50.74
CA ARG A 856 36.95 -13.28 51.92
C ARG A 856 35.88 -12.38 52.54
N ALA A 857 36.13 -11.08 52.62
CA ALA A 857 35.19 -10.11 53.19
C ALA A 857 33.87 -10.03 52.44
N LEU A 858 33.91 -10.25 51.13
CA LEU A 858 32.80 -10.12 50.19
C LEU A 858 32.24 -11.49 49.75
N THR A 859 32.54 -12.58 50.47
CA THR A 859 32.04 -13.93 50.16
C THR A 859 31.53 -14.68 51.38
N ALA A 860 30.73 -15.72 51.13
CA ALA A 860 30.46 -16.75 52.13
C ALA A 860 31.79 -17.44 52.56
N PRO A 861 31.97 -17.79 53.86
CA PRO A 861 30.98 -17.65 54.91
C PRO A 861 30.84 -16.22 55.48
N LEU A 862 31.92 -15.43 55.50
CA LEU A 862 32.04 -14.21 56.31
C LEU A 862 30.95 -13.16 56.02
N LEU A 863 30.60 -12.96 54.75
CA LEU A 863 29.57 -12.01 54.29
C LEU A 863 28.19 -12.25 54.92
N TYR A 864 27.92 -13.47 55.39
CA TYR A 864 26.65 -13.87 56.00
C TYR A 864 26.80 -14.25 57.49
N ASP A 865 28.00 -14.10 58.07
CA ASP A 865 28.24 -14.35 59.49
C ASP A 865 27.92 -13.09 60.31
N PRO A 866 26.97 -13.12 61.27
CA PRO A 866 26.69 -11.98 62.16
C PRO A 866 27.91 -11.58 63.02
N ASN A 867 28.84 -12.50 63.25
CA ASN A 867 30.08 -12.23 63.97
C ASN A 867 31.15 -11.58 63.09
N CYS A 868 30.98 -11.54 61.77
CA CYS A 868 31.85 -10.83 60.84
C CYS A 868 31.12 -9.75 60.02
N ASN A 869 30.56 -10.10 58.85
CA ASN A 869 30.29 -9.10 57.80
C ASN A 869 28.81 -9.01 57.36
N LEU A 870 27.89 -9.68 58.07
CA LEU A 870 26.46 -9.69 57.78
C LEU A 870 25.87 -8.28 57.57
N GLY A 871 25.16 -8.08 56.46
CA GLY A 871 24.40 -6.87 56.14
C GLY A 871 25.10 -5.83 55.26
N PHE A 872 26.40 -6.00 54.98
CA PHE A 872 27.20 -5.01 54.26
C PHE A 872 26.87 -4.88 52.76
N LEU A 873 26.84 -5.99 52.02
CA LEU A 873 26.70 -5.97 50.56
C LEU A 873 25.22 -5.85 50.16
N ARG A 874 24.72 -4.62 50.00
CA ARG A 874 23.35 -4.36 49.54
C ARG A 874 23.24 -4.63 48.04
N LYS A 875 22.10 -5.15 47.57
CA LYS A 875 21.91 -5.43 46.13
C LYS A 875 21.73 -4.17 45.27
N ASP A 876 21.21 -3.10 45.86
CA ASP A 876 20.83 -1.84 45.19
C ASP A 876 21.83 -0.69 45.41
N ALA A 877 22.96 -0.95 46.06
CA ALA A 877 24.05 0.00 46.27
C ALA A 877 25.21 -0.20 45.29
N SER A 878 25.93 0.87 44.97
CA SER A 878 27.28 0.77 44.41
C SER A 878 28.22 0.09 45.42
N LEU A 879 29.35 -0.47 44.98
CA LEU A 879 30.40 -1.01 45.85
C LEU A 879 31.73 -0.32 45.57
N SER A 880 32.45 0.10 46.59
CA SER A 880 33.81 0.65 46.47
C SER A 880 34.76 -0.08 47.41
N VAL A 881 35.95 -0.42 46.93
CA VAL A 881 37.05 -0.94 47.76
C VAL A 881 38.21 0.04 47.72
N ILE A 882 38.77 0.38 48.88
CA ILE A 882 39.96 1.23 49.00
C ILE A 882 41.07 0.42 49.69
N PHE A 883 42.11 0.09 48.93
CA PHE A 883 43.33 -0.53 49.47
C PHE A 883 44.30 0.54 49.97
N ILE A 884 44.85 0.35 51.17
CA ILE A 884 45.81 1.27 51.79
C ILE A 884 46.95 0.45 52.38
N SER A 885 48.12 0.48 51.74
CA SER A 885 49.27 -0.36 52.07
C SER A 885 50.57 0.27 51.58
N ASP A 886 51.63 0.22 52.37
CA ASP A 886 52.99 0.57 51.96
C ASP A 886 53.73 -0.63 51.32
N GLU A 887 53.09 -1.80 51.23
CA GLU A 887 53.65 -3.04 50.73
C GLU A 887 52.89 -3.57 49.48
N PRO A 888 53.47 -4.49 48.69
CA PRO A 888 52.83 -5.03 47.51
C PRO A 888 51.90 -6.19 47.88
N ASP A 889 50.69 -6.25 47.30
CA ASP A 889 49.81 -7.40 47.48
C ASP A 889 50.51 -8.74 47.18
N GLN A 890 50.36 -9.69 48.11
CA GLN A 890 50.95 -11.02 48.07
C GLN A 890 49.86 -12.12 48.04
N SER A 891 48.66 -11.79 47.54
CA SER A 891 47.52 -12.71 47.50
C SER A 891 47.72 -13.86 46.51
N ILE A 892 47.25 -15.06 46.88
CA ILE A 892 47.59 -16.32 46.19
C ILE A 892 47.00 -16.40 44.77
N ASN A 893 45.81 -15.84 44.53
CA ASN A 893 45.14 -15.96 43.23
C ASN A 893 45.60 -14.86 42.24
N SER A 894 45.48 -15.13 40.94
CA SER A 894 45.82 -14.14 39.91
C SER A 894 44.98 -12.85 40.00
N LEU A 895 45.54 -11.71 39.58
CA LEU A 895 44.80 -10.45 39.46
C LEU A 895 43.51 -10.61 38.62
N THR A 896 43.54 -11.46 37.58
CA THR A 896 42.38 -11.80 36.75
C THR A 896 41.25 -12.48 37.54
N PHE A 897 41.57 -13.33 38.53
CA PHE A 897 40.58 -13.90 39.45
C PHE A 897 39.90 -12.80 40.25
N TYR A 898 40.67 -11.95 40.94
CA TYR A 898 40.11 -10.87 41.76
C TYR A 898 39.31 -9.87 40.93
N ASN A 899 39.77 -9.52 39.72
CA ASN A 899 39.01 -8.69 38.77
C ASN A 899 37.65 -9.31 38.43
N LYS A 900 37.64 -10.55 37.91
CA LYS A 900 36.38 -11.23 37.51
C LYS A 900 35.45 -11.44 38.71
N PHE A 901 36.00 -11.78 39.87
CA PHE A 901 35.25 -11.96 41.12
C PHE A 901 34.57 -10.65 41.52
N TYR A 902 35.33 -9.55 41.61
CA TYR A 902 34.81 -8.27 42.06
C TYR A 902 33.71 -7.75 41.12
N PHE A 903 33.90 -7.93 39.80
CA PHE A 903 32.87 -7.70 38.79
C PHE A 903 31.59 -8.52 39.03
N SER A 904 31.70 -9.81 39.38
CA SER A 904 30.51 -10.68 39.55
C SER A 904 29.59 -10.29 40.73
N LEU A 905 30.09 -9.58 41.76
CA LEU A 905 29.41 -9.42 43.05
C LEU A 905 28.03 -8.76 43.04
N LYS A 906 27.72 -7.95 42.03
CA LYS A 906 26.44 -7.23 41.93
C LYS A 906 25.55 -7.75 40.77
N GLY A 907 25.92 -8.86 40.11
CA GLY A 907 25.16 -9.48 39.02
C GLY A 907 25.17 -8.68 37.70
N ALA A 908 24.74 -9.27 36.59
CA ALA A 908 24.99 -8.72 35.23
C ALA A 908 24.48 -7.28 34.96
N THR A 909 23.49 -6.80 35.72
CA THR A 909 22.93 -5.44 35.64
C THR A 909 23.63 -4.42 36.55
N LEU A 910 24.22 -4.82 37.69
CA LEU A 910 24.85 -3.92 38.67
C LEU A 910 26.32 -4.24 38.99
N SER A 911 26.92 -5.27 38.37
CA SER A 911 28.38 -5.55 38.27
C SER A 911 29.22 -4.36 37.81
N LYS A 912 28.50 -3.38 37.28
CA LYS A 912 28.88 -2.17 36.57
C LYS A 912 28.76 -0.92 37.45
N THR A 913 28.27 -1.05 38.68
CA THR A 913 28.24 0.02 39.71
C THR A 913 29.32 -0.19 40.80
N ILE A 914 30.45 -0.79 40.43
CA ILE A 914 31.57 -1.04 41.34
C ILE A 914 32.77 -0.15 41.01
N GLN A 915 33.56 0.19 42.03
CA GLN A 915 34.79 0.97 41.90
C GLN A 915 35.89 0.38 42.78
N ALA A 916 37.15 0.60 42.44
CA ALA A 916 38.26 0.32 43.35
C ALA A 916 39.30 1.43 43.31
N SER A 917 39.85 1.79 44.46
CA SER A 917 40.90 2.80 44.61
C SER A 917 42.07 2.26 45.44
N ALA A 918 43.25 2.88 45.30
CA ALA A 918 44.46 2.48 45.99
C ALA A 918 45.26 3.69 46.51
N ILE A 919 45.68 3.63 47.77
CA ILE A 919 46.69 4.52 48.37
C ILE A 919 47.92 3.65 48.70
N THR A 920 48.90 3.61 47.80
CA THR A 920 50.08 2.73 47.95
C THR A 920 51.35 3.39 47.39
N ALA A 921 52.49 2.71 47.39
CA ALA A 921 53.63 3.17 46.59
C ALA A 921 53.27 3.26 45.08
N PRO A 922 53.80 4.27 44.35
CA PRO A 922 53.32 4.65 43.02
C PRO A 922 53.69 3.67 41.90
N TRP A 923 52.91 3.66 40.80
CA TRP A 923 53.12 2.70 39.69
C TRP A 923 52.57 3.13 38.31
N PRO A 924 53.30 2.92 37.19
CA PRO A 924 54.68 2.45 37.12
C PRO A 924 55.67 3.58 37.40
N GLY A 925 56.63 3.34 38.28
CA GLY A 925 57.66 4.32 38.67
C GLY A 925 57.21 5.37 39.69
N GLY A 926 58.18 6.19 40.11
CA GLY A 926 58.07 7.11 41.24
C GLY A 926 58.74 6.55 42.51
N GLN A 927 59.34 7.43 43.31
CA GLN A 927 59.98 7.05 44.58
C GLN A 927 59.03 7.28 45.76
N CYS A 928 59.06 6.36 46.74
CA CYS A 928 58.26 6.44 47.96
C CYS A 928 59.05 5.76 49.09
N PRO A 929 59.94 6.50 49.81
CA PRO A 929 60.83 5.91 50.80
C PRO A 929 60.07 5.19 51.92
N GLY A 930 60.44 3.93 52.20
CA GLY A 930 59.78 3.08 53.18
C GLY A 930 58.57 2.31 52.65
N ALA A 931 58.22 2.42 51.37
CA ALA A 931 57.12 1.69 50.75
C ALA A 931 57.54 1.06 49.41
N THR A 932 56.94 -0.08 49.04
CA THR A 932 57.24 -0.80 47.79
C THR A 932 55.95 -1.22 47.07
N SER A 933 56.02 -1.41 45.74
CA SER A 933 54.85 -1.73 44.91
C SER A 933 55.20 -2.67 43.77
N LYS A 934 54.39 -3.71 43.59
CA LYS A 934 54.35 -4.60 42.41
C LYS A 934 53.21 -4.22 41.45
N GLY A 935 52.61 -3.03 41.63
CA GLY A 935 51.56 -2.49 40.75
C GLY A 935 50.18 -3.12 40.82
N LEU A 936 49.98 -4.23 41.55
CA LEU A 936 48.71 -4.98 41.57
C LEU A 936 47.51 -4.14 42.04
N TYR A 937 47.58 -3.50 43.21
CA TYR A 937 46.51 -2.64 43.72
C TYR A 937 46.18 -1.47 42.76
N TRP A 938 47.19 -0.85 42.17
CA TRP A 938 47.01 0.23 41.18
C TRP A 938 46.36 -0.26 39.87
N THR A 939 46.69 -1.47 39.44
CA THR A 939 46.11 -2.06 38.23
C THR A 939 44.66 -2.46 38.48
N PHE A 940 44.36 -3.05 39.64
CA PHE A 940 43.00 -3.33 40.09
C PHE A 940 42.14 -2.06 40.18
N ALA A 941 42.66 -1.00 40.82
CA ALA A 941 41.96 0.28 40.93
C ALA A 941 41.63 0.89 39.55
N LYS A 942 42.59 0.88 38.61
CA LYS A 942 42.40 1.35 37.24
C LYS A 942 41.38 0.51 36.45
N ASN A 943 41.33 -0.80 36.66
CA ASN A 943 40.32 -1.68 36.03
C ASN A 943 38.88 -1.35 36.45
N PHE A 944 38.69 -0.73 37.62
CA PHE A 944 37.39 -0.31 38.15
C PHE A 944 37.27 1.22 38.28
N GLY A 945 38.02 1.97 37.47
CA GLY A 945 37.81 3.41 37.26
C GLY A 945 38.00 4.34 38.46
N GLY A 946 38.60 3.85 39.56
CA GLY A 946 38.81 4.64 40.78
C GLY A 946 40.20 5.26 40.87
N ALA A 947 40.48 5.93 42.00
CA ALA A 947 41.68 6.75 42.18
C ALA A 947 42.91 5.91 42.57
N THR A 948 44.08 6.29 42.04
CA THR A 948 45.38 5.75 42.43
C THR A 948 46.28 6.86 42.95
N GLU A 949 46.55 6.87 44.25
CA GLU A 949 47.31 7.92 44.94
C GLU A 949 48.55 7.35 45.66
N SER A 950 49.56 8.20 45.86
CA SER A 950 50.81 7.79 46.53
C SER A 950 50.69 7.87 48.06
N ILE A 951 51.01 6.78 48.76
CA ILE A 951 50.99 6.72 50.23
C ILE A 951 52.05 7.62 50.90
N CYS A 952 53.09 8.01 50.15
CA CYS A 952 54.10 9.00 50.58
C CYS A 952 53.69 10.46 50.37
N ASN A 953 52.56 10.75 49.72
CA ASN A 953 52.08 12.12 49.56
C ASN A 953 51.76 12.73 50.94
N THR A 954 52.26 13.93 51.21
CA THR A 954 52.08 14.62 52.50
C THR A 954 50.67 15.23 52.64
N ASN A 955 50.01 15.59 51.54
CA ASN A 955 48.67 16.18 51.54
C ASN A 955 47.58 15.10 51.53
N TRP A 956 47.44 14.39 52.65
CA TRP A 956 46.40 13.36 52.84
C TRP A 956 44.97 13.90 52.73
N ASN A 957 44.75 15.21 52.97
CA ASN A 957 43.45 15.83 52.79
C ASN A 957 43.02 15.78 51.31
N SER A 958 43.90 16.15 50.39
CA SER A 958 43.66 16.09 48.95
C SER A 958 43.46 14.65 48.44
N ILE A 959 44.22 13.68 48.96
CA ILE A 959 44.03 12.24 48.67
C ILE A 959 42.60 11.81 49.04
N VAL A 960 42.17 12.11 50.26
CA VAL A 960 40.83 11.73 50.75
C VAL A 960 39.70 12.45 50.01
N GLN A 961 39.89 13.71 49.59
CA GLN A 961 38.94 14.42 48.72
C GLN A 961 38.74 13.72 47.36
N LYS A 962 39.83 13.29 46.70
CA LYS A 962 39.75 12.56 45.41
C LYS A 962 39.03 11.21 45.57
N LEU A 963 39.35 10.47 46.63
CA LEU A 963 38.71 9.18 46.95
C LEU A 963 37.21 9.34 47.21
N ALA A 964 36.81 10.44 47.88
CA ALA A 964 35.42 10.81 48.08
C ALA A 964 34.71 11.14 46.76
N ALA A 965 35.32 11.95 45.90
CA ALA A 965 34.78 12.30 44.58
C ALA A 965 34.61 11.07 43.66
N SER A 966 35.51 10.07 43.76
CA SER A 966 35.34 8.78 43.08
C SER A 966 34.18 8.00 43.70
N THR A 967 34.30 7.64 44.98
CA THR A 967 33.42 6.67 45.65
C THR A 967 31.98 7.16 45.84
N PHE A 968 31.78 8.46 46.02
CA PHE A 968 30.48 9.09 46.28
C PHE A 968 30.03 10.05 45.17
N GLY A 969 30.73 10.06 44.03
CA GLY A 969 30.40 10.89 42.87
C GLY A 969 29.12 10.47 42.15
N LEU A 970 28.74 11.27 41.14
CA LEU A 970 27.70 10.90 40.17
C LEU A 970 28.19 9.73 39.31
N GLN A 971 27.26 8.93 38.75
CA GLN A 971 27.64 7.85 37.86
C GLN A 971 28.13 8.46 36.53
N ARG A 972 29.31 8.04 36.09
CA ARG A 972 29.95 8.52 34.85
C ARG A 972 29.95 7.49 33.74
N GLN A 973 29.51 6.26 34.00
CA GLN A 973 29.54 5.15 33.06
C GLN A 973 28.23 4.38 33.14
N PHE A 974 27.52 4.31 32.00
CA PHE A 974 26.17 3.75 31.88
C PHE A 974 26.22 2.59 30.89
N PHE A 975 25.96 1.40 31.38
CA PHE A 975 26.28 0.17 30.66
C PHE A 975 25.05 -0.39 29.97
N LEU A 976 25.18 -0.66 28.67
CA LEU A 976 24.09 -1.04 27.80
C LEU A 976 23.70 -2.51 28.00
N THR A 977 22.43 -2.81 27.79
CA THR A 977 21.83 -4.14 28.02
C THR A 977 22.18 -5.16 26.94
N ARG A 978 22.46 -4.68 25.72
CA ARG A 978 22.83 -5.49 24.54
C ARG A 978 24.08 -4.87 23.88
N PRO A 979 24.98 -5.64 23.24
CA PRO A 979 26.12 -5.08 22.52
C PRO A 979 25.67 -4.09 21.44
N ALA A 980 26.13 -2.85 21.49
CA ALA A 980 25.66 -1.80 20.57
C ALA A 980 26.53 -1.64 19.32
N SER A 981 25.90 -1.43 18.15
CA SER A 981 26.59 -0.99 16.93
C SER A 981 26.95 0.49 17.05
N ALA A 982 28.25 0.80 17.20
CA ALA A 982 28.74 2.12 17.59
C ALA A 982 28.25 3.29 16.72
N ALA A 983 28.04 3.07 15.42
CA ALA A 983 27.52 4.09 14.50
C ALA A 983 26.08 4.50 14.84
N SER A 984 25.24 3.54 15.25
CA SER A 984 23.80 3.70 15.52
C SER A 984 23.49 4.40 16.85
N ILE A 985 24.48 4.52 17.74
CA ILE A 985 24.25 5.03 19.10
C ILE A 985 23.87 6.51 19.07
N THR A 986 22.68 6.79 19.61
CA THR A 986 22.18 8.12 19.92
C THR A 986 21.91 8.22 21.42
N VAL A 987 22.20 9.38 22.01
CA VAL A 987 22.10 9.61 23.46
C VAL A 987 21.30 10.88 23.69
N THR A 988 20.30 10.79 24.57
CA THR A 988 19.50 11.93 25.03
C THR A 988 19.57 12.06 26.55
N LEU A 989 19.50 13.30 27.04
CA LEU A 989 19.48 13.65 28.45
C LEU A 989 18.25 14.54 28.69
N ASP A 990 17.34 14.09 29.55
CA ASP A 990 16.01 14.70 29.76
C ASP A 990 15.26 14.95 28.44
N GLY A 991 15.35 13.99 27.52
CA GLY A 991 14.74 14.03 26.17
C GLY A 991 15.49 14.88 25.14
N LYS A 992 16.57 15.59 25.51
CA LYS A 992 17.36 16.43 24.58
C LYS A 992 18.58 15.67 24.06
N PRO A 993 18.88 15.67 22.75
CA PRO A 993 20.05 14.97 22.21
C PRO A 993 21.36 15.59 22.70
N LEU A 994 22.32 14.74 23.07
CA LEU A 994 23.69 15.14 23.40
C LEU A 994 24.59 15.09 22.17
N ASN A 995 25.63 15.93 22.17
CA ASN A 995 26.68 15.88 21.14
C ASN A 995 27.51 14.60 21.33
N LYS A 996 27.94 13.95 20.23
CA LYS A 996 28.85 12.79 20.25
C LYS A 996 30.23 13.10 20.85
N SER A 997 30.59 14.37 21.06
CA SER A 997 31.78 14.78 21.83
C SER A 997 31.56 14.84 23.36
N SER A 998 30.31 14.79 23.84
CA SER A 998 29.99 14.85 25.27
C SER A 998 30.19 13.52 26.01
N TYR A 999 30.19 12.40 25.26
CA TYR A 999 30.26 11.04 25.77
C TYR A 999 31.15 10.15 24.86
N THR A 1000 31.58 9.00 25.37
CA THR A 1000 32.34 8.00 24.61
C THR A 1000 31.71 6.62 24.77
N TYR A 1001 31.51 5.89 23.68
CA TYR A 1001 31.12 4.47 23.75
C TYR A 1001 32.37 3.58 23.83
N ASP A 1002 32.47 2.75 24.86
CA ASP A 1002 33.44 1.66 24.93
C ASP A 1002 32.76 0.32 24.61
N ALA A 1003 33.15 -0.27 23.47
CA ALA A 1003 32.66 -1.56 23.01
C ALA A 1003 33.17 -2.76 23.84
N LYS A 1004 34.27 -2.62 24.61
CA LYS A 1004 34.79 -3.71 25.45
C LYS A 1004 33.95 -3.93 26.71
N SER A 1005 33.53 -2.83 27.35
CA SER A 1005 32.62 -2.86 28.49
C SER A 1005 31.13 -2.79 28.11
N ASN A 1006 30.84 -2.45 26.85
CA ASN A 1006 29.50 -2.12 26.33
C ASN A 1006 28.85 -0.98 27.13
N SER A 1007 29.47 0.19 27.13
CA SER A 1007 29.02 1.33 27.97
C SER A 1007 29.23 2.71 27.36
N ILE A 1008 28.39 3.65 27.78
CA ILE A 1008 28.50 5.09 27.53
C ILE A 1008 29.19 5.75 28.72
N SER A 1009 30.36 6.32 28.49
CA SER A 1009 31.20 7.00 29.48
C SER A 1009 31.16 8.51 29.30
N PHE A 1010 31.19 9.24 30.41
CA PHE A 1010 31.19 10.70 30.50
C PHE A 1010 32.41 11.23 31.25
N THR A 1011 32.88 12.42 30.88
CA THR A 1011 33.77 13.21 31.73
C THR A 1011 33.01 13.76 32.95
N GLU A 1012 33.71 14.17 34.00
CA GLU A 1012 33.07 14.69 35.21
C GLU A 1012 32.22 15.95 34.97
N ALA A 1013 32.62 16.80 34.01
CA ALA A 1013 31.87 17.99 33.61
C ALA A 1013 30.60 17.68 32.79
N ASN A 1014 30.57 16.55 32.08
CA ASN A 1014 29.49 16.16 31.17
C ASN A 1014 28.53 15.11 31.78
N ALA A 1015 28.85 14.57 32.96
CA ALA A 1015 28.07 13.51 33.59
C ALA A 1015 26.61 13.97 33.92
N PRO A 1016 25.61 13.09 33.75
CA PRO A 1016 24.23 13.35 34.18
C PRO A 1016 24.18 13.82 35.64
N LYS A 1017 23.46 14.92 35.90
CA LYS A 1017 23.24 15.44 37.25
C LYS A 1017 22.14 14.63 37.96
N ALA A 1018 22.08 14.72 39.28
CA ALA A 1018 21.02 14.10 40.08
C ALA A 1018 19.62 14.42 39.52
N LYS A 1019 18.76 13.40 39.48
CA LYS A 1019 17.42 13.33 38.86
C LYS A 1019 17.36 13.38 37.33
N GLN A 1020 18.46 13.63 36.62
CA GLN A 1020 18.43 13.60 35.16
C GLN A 1020 18.27 12.17 34.63
N THR A 1021 17.53 12.05 33.54
CA THR A 1021 17.27 10.80 32.83
C THR A 1021 18.13 10.74 31.58
N LEU A 1022 19.07 9.79 31.55
CA LEU A 1022 19.83 9.42 30.37
C LEU A 1022 19.05 8.33 29.61
N LYS A 1023 18.87 8.50 28.29
CA LYS A 1023 18.27 7.50 27.41
C LYS A 1023 19.17 7.28 26.19
N VAL A 1024 19.48 6.01 25.91
CA VAL A 1024 20.40 5.60 24.85
C VAL A 1024 19.64 4.68 23.89
N ASP A 1025 19.52 5.11 22.63
CA ASP A 1025 18.85 4.37 21.57
C ASP A 1025 19.87 3.91 20.53
N TYR A 1026 19.84 2.64 20.16
CA TYR A 1026 20.82 1.99 19.29
C TYR A 1026 20.26 0.75 18.58
N SER A 1027 20.92 0.30 17.50
CA SER A 1027 20.78 -1.07 16.99
C SER A 1027 21.83 -1.96 17.66
N ALA A 1028 21.37 -3.09 18.20
CA ALA A 1028 22.20 -4.09 18.83
C ALA A 1028 22.89 -5.00 17.79
N SER A 1029 24.18 -5.22 17.97
CA SER A 1029 25.02 -6.00 17.06
C SER A 1029 24.59 -7.46 17.02
N CYS A 1030 23.90 -7.85 15.94
CA CYS A 1030 23.79 -9.25 15.54
C CYS A 1030 25.20 -9.83 15.29
N GLN A 1031 25.54 -10.97 15.88
CA GLN A 1031 26.68 -11.76 15.43
C GLN A 1031 26.18 -12.86 14.48
N PRO A 1032 26.95 -13.21 13.43
CA PRO A 1032 26.72 -14.43 12.66
C PRO A 1032 27.01 -15.69 13.50
#